data_AF-A0A1V6CRX0-F1
#
_entry.id   AF-A0A1V6CRX0-F1
#
_cell.length_a   1.000
_cell.length_b   1.000
_cell.length_c   1.000
_cell.angle_alpha   90.00
_cell.angle_beta   90.00
_cell.angle_gamma   90.00
#
_symmetry.space_group_name_H-M   'P 1'
#
loop_
_entity.id
_entity.type
_entity.pdbx_description
1 polymer ?
#
loop_
_entity_poly.entity_id
_entity_poly.type
_entity_poly.pdbx_seq_one_letter_code
_entity_poly.pdbx_strand_id
1 'polypeptide(L)'
;MPRHWFWAAAAIAATAGCLRAVDAPWPTLQRDNQRSAFTDQNTPGPHERKWFRDFHDELIATRTQAVLAEGKCFVGTLAGRMIALDAPDGRTVWEFRAGGPIGHTACYRDGRVIFGADERFDRGVLYAVGAADGRLAWRYPAPAGVWTAPAVAAGPGGGAARVYVGDRGGTFHAVDAGSGRPLWTFRAGGMILTPASVSADGGRIVFAAEDMHVYCLDAAGKLLWKSPKLGGLSLRDHAPVLWKGLAIVQSNPAINFHHAQGNSPELMTRIQKALAMEDGDQVLLDKWGSYILKPTPRRERAEREGIREFLSRTPAERTFYALSLADGHEPWVAPILYTAGLHNPPTPPTFNPHTGELFVLFPTALNAWHRGVPGGAVAPGRLDRDSGDVQRIDPPGRTWGLSHAFIQPADETQTLSLMGDVLVLTHQGSVNLLDLRGHKLSSACSQRDSYGGIFGPVYWGGYGKEARAAQAKARAEGYLLDMPNEWHGPDRSAVAIGYGRLVWVVGSQVVCLGGPDTPRTESGGSKPPPPIRRKHVPLVGGGNVTHGGAGGFDKSVAIEPIPPDVLARFIEPPPATARPGDSPLARELRARLDAQVSELLDGWPWAPLIVELGISHEEVHFLRTAQTMQALALALPHLSPPVRQRAVKLLDDLLAGTEPLEAPVQAGGKRREPYTPGKQMLAAMNDAARKARQAEAVGDLYALWAVAHYADRWQDVLVKTDAIEKLWRAHAARPFAFDHDDMTRDAAELLNQDIAGALGCVRILRRAGRSEDAEAAEARLARMLAARVHHERADSRLVRATITSRGPSAHAAKVPRYVGLVPELSALLASQAGPALRRHVEALDRELPIWHQAWAERLIGGENYITPPHLSRGMFAILADAFVADVETLARRLDQPWCRADLYYIEKLTALLRRTHQ
;
A
#
# COMPACT_ATOMS: atom_id res chain seq x y z
N MET A 1 -71.99 34.69 0.98
CA MET A 1 -71.26 34.71 2.28
C MET A 1 -69.94 33.93 2.14
N PRO A 2 -68.89 34.24 2.93
CA PRO A 2 -67.57 34.52 2.31
C PRO A 2 -66.33 33.81 2.92
N ARG A 3 -65.14 34.29 2.49
CA ARG A 3 -63.73 34.12 3.00
C ARG A 3 -62.94 32.93 2.42
N HIS A 4 -61.64 33.02 2.07
CA HIS A 4 -60.68 34.12 1.77
C HIS A 4 -59.75 33.61 0.62
N TRP A 5 -59.40 34.37 -0.43
CA TRP A 5 -58.28 35.35 -0.56
C TRP A 5 -56.92 34.95 0.05
N PHE A 6 -55.96 34.53 -0.80
CA PHE A 6 -54.66 35.20 -1.06
C PHE A 6 -53.69 34.30 -1.86
N TRP A 7 -53.58 34.52 -3.19
CA TRP A 7 -52.39 34.22 -3.99
C TRP A 7 -52.37 35.14 -5.22
N ALA A 8 -51.49 36.14 -5.22
CA ALA A 8 -51.32 37.07 -6.32
C ALA A 8 -49.83 37.39 -6.52
N ALA A 9 -49.17 36.66 -7.42
CA ALA A 9 -47.90 37.00 -8.09
C ALA A 9 -47.42 35.79 -8.92
N ALA A 10 -48.13 35.46 -10.00
CA ALA A 10 -47.71 34.43 -10.95
C ALA A 10 -47.78 34.95 -12.39
N ALA A 11 -46.73 35.65 -12.83
CA ALA A 11 -46.34 35.86 -14.22
C ALA A 11 -45.08 36.75 -14.28
N ILE A 12 -44.16 36.44 -15.21
CA ILE A 12 -42.91 37.16 -15.55
C ILE A 12 -41.67 36.75 -14.73
N ALA A 13 -41.18 35.53 -15.01
CA ALA A 13 -39.78 35.11 -14.83
C ALA A 13 -39.46 33.81 -15.60
N ALA A 14 -39.95 33.68 -16.85
CA ALA A 14 -39.87 32.42 -17.63
C ALA A 14 -38.93 32.50 -18.86
N THR A 15 -37.98 33.43 -18.90
CA THR A 15 -36.97 33.57 -19.97
C THR A 15 -35.66 34.19 -19.47
N ALA A 16 -34.95 33.51 -18.57
CA ALA A 16 -33.55 33.80 -18.23
C ALA A 16 -32.84 32.57 -17.60
N GLY A 17 -33.18 31.37 -18.10
CA GLY A 17 -32.74 30.08 -17.55
C GLY A 17 -31.46 29.51 -18.17
N CYS A 18 -30.61 30.33 -18.81
CA CYS A 18 -29.25 29.92 -19.13
C CYS A 18 -28.45 29.87 -17.83
N LEU A 19 -28.61 28.77 -17.08
CA LEU A 19 -27.61 28.31 -16.12
C LEU A 19 -26.29 28.19 -16.88
N ARG A 20 -25.42 29.21 -16.75
CA ARG A 20 -24.01 29.06 -17.08
C ARG A 20 -23.54 27.78 -16.39
N ALA A 21 -22.89 26.90 -17.13
CA ALA A 21 -22.12 25.83 -16.51
C ALA A 21 -21.19 26.53 -15.51
N VAL A 22 -21.35 26.24 -14.22
CA VAL A 22 -20.42 26.73 -13.21
C VAL A 22 -19.17 25.89 -13.42
N ASP A 23 -18.22 26.46 -14.16
CA ASP A 23 -16.98 25.77 -14.53
C ASP A 23 -16.31 25.24 -13.26
N ALA A 24 -16.27 23.91 -13.15
CA ALA A 24 -15.58 23.23 -12.07
C ALA A 24 -14.07 23.41 -12.32
N PRO A 25 -13.32 24.12 -11.47
CA PRO A 25 -11.91 24.39 -11.72
C PRO A 25 -11.04 23.12 -11.63
N TRP A 26 -11.44 22.13 -10.82
CA TRP A 26 -10.69 20.89 -10.63
C TRP A 26 -11.63 19.67 -10.49
N PRO A 27 -12.29 19.23 -11.58
CA PRO A 27 -13.39 18.25 -11.53
C PRO A 27 -12.95 16.79 -11.38
N THR A 28 -11.67 16.45 -11.54
CA THR A 28 -11.19 15.06 -11.44
C THR A 28 -9.71 15.03 -11.03
N LEU A 29 -9.18 13.81 -10.80
CA LEU A 29 -7.76 13.54 -10.57
C LEU A 29 -6.88 14.24 -11.62
N GLN A 30 -5.87 14.99 -11.18
CA GLN A 30 -4.99 15.79 -12.05
C GLN A 30 -5.77 16.68 -13.03
N ARG A 31 -6.86 17.27 -12.54
CA ARG A 31 -7.76 18.24 -13.20
C ARG A 31 -8.59 17.71 -14.38
N ASP A 32 -8.03 16.88 -15.27
CA ASP A 32 -8.73 16.37 -16.46
C ASP A 32 -8.37 14.92 -16.81
N ASN A 33 -9.07 14.35 -17.80
CA ASN A 33 -8.88 12.95 -18.21
C ASN A 33 -7.55 12.67 -18.95
N GLN A 34 -6.82 13.69 -19.39
CA GLN A 34 -5.47 13.53 -19.95
C GLN A 34 -4.40 13.62 -18.85
N ARG A 35 -4.81 14.00 -17.62
CA ARG A 35 -4.00 14.09 -16.40
C ARG A 35 -2.96 15.21 -16.47
N SER A 36 -3.34 16.35 -17.07
CA SER A 36 -2.46 17.51 -17.23
C SER A 36 -1.97 18.09 -15.89
N ALA A 37 -2.79 18.00 -14.83
CA ALA A 37 -2.65 18.76 -13.58
C ALA A 37 -2.53 20.30 -13.79
N PHE A 38 -3.07 20.80 -14.90
CA PHE A 38 -2.96 22.18 -15.34
C PHE A 38 -4.25 22.99 -15.14
N THR A 39 -4.11 24.26 -14.77
CA THR A 39 -5.19 25.26 -14.84
C THR A 39 -4.68 26.62 -15.31
N ASP A 40 -5.52 27.39 -16.00
CA ASP A 40 -5.27 28.80 -16.29
C ASP A 40 -5.51 29.71 -15.07
N GLN A 41 -6.16 29.20 -14.01
CA GLN A 41 -6.43 29.98 -12.79
C GLN A 41 -5.15 30.15 -11.96
N ASN A 42 -4.54 31.32 -12.06
CA ASN A 42 -3.44 31.70 -11.17
C ASN A 42 -3.98 32.22 -9.82
N THR A 43 -3.37 31.77 -8.72
CA THR A 43 -3.62 32.30 -7.38
C THR A 43 -2.37 33.06 -6.91
N PRO A 44 -2.33 34.39 -6.98
CA PRO A 44 -1.15 35.16 -6.60
C PRO A 44 -0.89 35.11 -5.09
N GLY A 45 0.39 35.12 -4.73
CA GLY A 45 0.85 35.16 -3.33
C GLY A 45 1.02 36.59 -2.79
N PRO A 46 1.51 36.74 -1.54
CA PRO A 46 1.93 35.67 -0.64
C PRO A 46 0.74 34.86 -0.14
N HIS A 47 0.88 33.54 -0.12
CA HIS A 47 -0.18 32.64 0.35
C HIS A 47 -0.14 32.48 1.88
N GLU A 48 -1.31 32.32 2.49
CA GLU A 48 -1.46 31.82 3.85
C GLU A 48 -2.56 30.75 3.90
N ARG A 49 -2.59 29.95 4.99
CA ARG A 49 -3.69 29.04 5.27
C ARG A 49 -4.98 29.84 5.48
N LYS A 50 -6.07 29.44 4.82
CA LYS A 50 -7.40 30.06 4.95
C LYS A 50 -8.33 29.22 5.82
N TRP A 51 -8.19 27.90 5.74
CA TRP A 51 -8.76 26.93 6.67
C TRP A 51 -7.99 25.60 6.59
N PHE A 52 -8.18 24.73 7.58
CA PHE A 52 -7.86 23.31 7.45
C PHE A 52 -8.97 22.44 8.04
N ARG A 53 -9.01 21.18 7.62
CA ARG A 53 -9.84 20.12 8.17
C ARG A 53 -8.99 18.89 8.45
N ASP A 54 -9.36 18.16 9.48
CA ASP A 54 -8.62 17.04 10.04
C ASP A 54 -9.52 15.81 10.13
N PHE A 55 -8.97 14.67 9.72
CA PHE A 55 -9.66 13.39 9.53
C PHE A 55 -8.84 12.19 10.04
N HIS A 56 -7.87 12.41 10.95
CA HIS A 56 -6.97 11.36 11.47
C HIS A 56 -7.68 10.15 12.12
N ASP A 57 -8.92 10.32 12.60
CA ASP A 57 -9.75 9.22 13.13
C ASP A 57 -10.37 8.32 12.03
N GLU A 58 -10.32 8.74 10.75
CA GLU A 58 -10.89 8.02 9.59
C GLU A 58 -9.85 7.61 8.54
N LEU A 59 -8.74 8.33 8.51
CA LEU A 59 -7.70 8.32 7.49
C LEU A 59 -8.16 8.76 6.08
N ILE A 60 -7.30 9.49 5.38
CA ILE A 60 -7.43 9.74 3.94
C ILE A 60 -6.31 9.00 3.21
N ALA A 61 -6.65 8.36 2.08
CA ALA A 61 -5.67 7.70 1.23
C ALA A 61 -4.73 8.71 0.57
N THR A 62 -3.42 8.49 0.66
CA THR A 62 -2.27 9.30 0.21
C THR A 62 -2.35 9.89 -1.20
N ARG A 63 -3.00 9.18 -2.13
CA ARG A 63 -3.19 9.57 -3.54
C ARG A 63 -4.49 10.35 -3.80
N THR A 64 -5.31 10.56 -2.77
CA THR A 64 -6.58 11.27 -2.85
C THR A 64 -6.32 12.75 -3.03
N GLN A 65 -6.82 13.32 -4.11
CA GLN A 65 -6.78 14.75 -4.38
C GLN A 65 -8.14 15.39 -4.04
N ALA A 66 -8.13 16.67 -3.71
CA ALA A 66 -9.37 17.43 -3.58
C ALA A 66 -10.02 17.63 -4.97
N VAL A 67 -11.34 17.45 -5.05
CA VAL A 67 -12.13 17.80 -6.25
C VAL A 67 -12.85 19.12 -5.99
N LEU A 68 -12.66 20.11 -6.86
CA LEU A 68 -13.23 21.45 -6.72
C LEU A 68 -14.31 21.68 -7.78
N ALA A 69 -15.57 21.77 -7.36
CA ALA A 69 -16.74 22.03 -8.21
C ALA A 69 -17.91 22.63 -7.41
N GLU A 70 -18.77 23.43 -8.05
CA GLU A 70 -19.94 24.10 -7.45
C GLU A 70 -19.66 24.83 -6.10
N GLY A 71 -18.51 25.49 -5.97
CA GLY A 71 -18.10 26.18 -4.74
C GLY A 71 -17.70 25.25 -3.58
N LYS A 72 -17.56 23.95 -3.81
CA LYS A 72 -17.26 22.91 -2.81
C LYS A 72 -15.92 22.22 -3.10
N CYS A 73 -15.40 21.56 -2.07
CA CYS A 73 -14.27 20.64 -2.10
C CYS A 73 -14.74 19.24 -1.67
N PHE A 74 -14.58 18.23 -2.52
CA PHE A 74 -14.97 16.84 -2.21
C PHE A 74 -13.75 15.97 -1.91
N VAL A 75 -13.84 15.18 -0.84
CA VAL A 75 -12.80 14.23 -0.39
C VAL A 75 -13.43 12.94 0.15
N GLY A 76 -12.73 11.81 -0.03
CA GLY A 76 -13.13 10.50 0.48
C GLY A 76 -12.21 10.00 1.61
N THR A 77 -12.75 9.25 2.57
CA THR A 77 -12.00 8.67 3.70
C THR A 77 -11.97 7.14 3.67
N LEU A 78 -10.98 6.53 4.33
CA LEU A 78 -10.89 5.08 4.51
C LEU A 78 -11.96 4.54 5.47
N ALA A 79 -12.59 5.40 6.29
CA ALA A 79 -13.81 5.08 7.02
C ALA A 79 -15.09 5.05 6.13
N GLY A 80 -14.95 5.28 4.82
CA GLY A 80 -16.04 5.19 3.85
C GLY A 80 -16.93 6.43 3.79
N ARG A 81 -16.46 7.60 4.23
CA ARG A 81 -17.20 8.86 4.09
C ARG A 81 -16.75 9.63 2.84
N MET A 82 -17.70 9.99 1.98
CA MET A 82 -17.53 11.02 0.97
C MET A 82 -18.07 12.33 1.55
N ILE A 83 -17.22 13.36 1.59
CA ILE A 83 -17.48 14.59 2.34
C ILE A 83 -17.39 15.78 1.40
N ALA A 84 -18.41 16.63 1.40
CA ALA A 84 -18.38 17.94 0.76
C ALA A 84 -18.06 19.02 1.79
N LEU A 85 -16.97 19.74 1.57
CA LEU A 85 -16.58 20.92 2.32
C LEU A 85 -16.92 22.17 1.50
N ASP A 86 -17.36 23.25 2.15
CA ASP A 86 -17.45 24.57 1.55
C ASP A 86 -16.04 25.05 1.15
N ALA A 87 -15.82 25.47 -0.09
CA ALA A 87 -14.48 25.89 -0.53
C ALA A 87 -14.01 27.23 0.12
N PRO A 88 -14.90 28.23 0.34
CA PRO A 88 -14.57 29.41 1.13
C PRO A 88 -14.08 29.15 2.57
N ASP A 89 -14.80 28.35 3.36
CA ASP A 89 -14.59 28.25 4.82
C ASP A 89 -14.28 26.85 5.38
N GLY A 90 -14.39 25.78 4.57
CA GLY A 90 -14.06 24.41 4.97
C GLY A 90 -15.09 23.74 5.87
N ARG A 91 -16.28 24.33 6.10
CA ARG A 91 -17.38 23.66 6.82
C ARG A 91 -17.93 22.49 6.00
N THR A 92 -18.32 21.42 6.69
CA THR A 92 -19.03 20.30 6.06
C THR A 92 -20.41 20.75 5.60
N VAL A 93 -20.68 20.67 4.30
CA VAL A 93 -21.97 20.94 3.68
C VAL A 93 -22.86 19.70 3.74
N TRP A 94 -22.30 18.54 3.38
CA TRP A 94 -22.94 17.24 3.48
C TRP A 94 -21.89 16.12 3.62
N GLU A 95 -22.33 14.96 4.10
CA GLU A 95 -21.55 13.71 4.09
C GLU A 95 -22.42 12.55 3.56
N PHE A 96 -21.79 11.61 2.88
CA PHE A 96 -22.38 10.36 2.41
C PHE A 96 -21.55 9.18 2.91
N ARG A 97 -22.20 8.09 3.33
CA ARG A 97 -21.54 6.88 3.84
C ARG A 97 -21.67 5.71 2.87
N ALA A 98 -20.54 5.28 2.30
CA ALA A 98 -20.41 4.05 1.53
C ALA A 98 -20.36 2.81 2.44
N GLY A 99 -20.49 1.60 1.86
CA GLY A 99 -20.36 0.35 2.61
C GLY A 99 -18.93 -0.07 2.95
N GLY A 100 -17.92 0.68 2.49
CA GLY A 100 -16.50 0.40 2.74
C GLY A 100 -15.57 1.57 2.37
N PRO A 101 -14.24 1.43 2.57
CA PRO A 101 -13.24 2.46 2.30
C PRO A 101 -13.31 3.07 0.89
N ILE A 102 -13.09 4.39 0.82
CA ILE A 102 -12.93 5.14 -0.42
C ILE A 102 -11.43 5.40 -0.63
N GLY A 103 -10.78 4.54 -1.41
CA GLY A 103 -9.31 4.53 -1.56
C GLY A 103 -8.72 5.52 -2.57
N HIS A 104 -9.52 6.40 -3.18
CA HIS A 104 -9.05 7.32 -4.23
C HIS A 104 -9.96 8.55 -4.44
N THR A 105 -9.38 9.59 -5.04
CA THR A 105 -10.04 10.78 -5.64
C THR A 105 -11.35 10.47 -6.38
N ALA A 106 -12.38 11.28 -6.11
CA ALA A 106 -13.65 11.26 -6.84
C ALA A 106 -13.57 11.95 -8.22
N CYS A 107 -14.67 11.97 -8.96
CA CYS A 107 -14.86 12.82 -10.13
C CYS A 107 -16.19 13.56 -10.04
N TYR A 108 -16.16 14.89 -10.20
CA TYR A 108 -17.35 15.70 -10.43
C TYR A 108 -17.69 15.73 -11.94
N ARG A 109 -18.95 15.47 -12.27
CA ARG A 109 -19.50 15.66 -13.62
C ARG A 109 -20.99 15.92 -13.55
N ASP A 110 -21.47 16.96 -14.26
CA ASP A 110 -22.89 17.25 -14.51
C ASP A 110 -23.77 17.12 -13.25
N GLY A 111 -23.40 17.86 -12.20
CA GLY A 111 -24.11 17.91 -10.91
C GLY A 111 -23.94 16.68 -10.00
N ARG A 112 -23.06 15.73 -10.35
CA ARG A 112 -22.81 14.50 -9.58
C ARG A 112 -21.35 14.39 -9.15
N VAL A 113 -21.13 13.78 -7.98
CA VAL A 113 -19.82 13.31 -7.52
C VAL A 113 -19.81 11.79 -7.60
N ILE A 114 -18.88 11.25 -8.37
CA ILE A 114 -18.76 9.83 -8.72
C ILE A 114 -17.48 9.28 -8.09
N PHE A 115 -17.55 8.16 -7.38
CA PHE A 115 -16.40 7.58 -6.66
C PHE A 115 -16.53 6.08 -6.45
N GLY A 116 -15.39 5.39 -6.32
CA GLY A 116 -15.32 3.97 -5.99
C GLY A 116 -15.22 3.73 -4.49
N ALA A 117 -15.80 2.62 -4.04
CA ALA A 117 -15.60 2.05 -2.72
C ALA A 117 -15.32 0.54 -2.80
N ASP A 118 -14.64 0.00 -1.80
CA ASP A 118 -14.36 -1.43 -1.64
C ASP A 118 -15.08 -1.96 -0.39
N GLU A 119 -16.19 -2.66 -0.58
CA GLU A 119 -17.07 -3.10 0.53
C GLU A 119 -16.73 -4.51 1.03
N ARG A 120 -16.16 -5.34 0.15
CA ARG A 120 -15.79 -6.75 0.36
C ARG A 120 -14.91 -7.23 -0.81
N PHE A 121 -14.10 -8.28 -0.63
CA PHE A 121 -13.30 -8.89 -1.70
C PHE A 121 -14.05 -9.15 -3.02
N ASP A 122 -15.34 -9.49 -2.98
CA ASP A 122 -16.18 -9.78 -4.14
C ASP A 122 -17.11 -8.64 -4.55
N ARG A 123 -17.01 -7.48 -3.88
CA ARG A 123 -17.95 -6.38 -4.05
C ARG A 123 -17.29 -5.03 -3.82
N GLY A 124 -17.04 -4.37 -4.93
CA GLY A 124 -16.88 -2.92 -4.96
C GLY A 124 -18.19 -2.27 -5.37
N VAL A 125 -18.32 -0.99 -5.09
CA VAL A 125 -19.44 -0.19 -5.55
C VAL A 125 -18.93 1.13 -6.11
N LEU A 126 -19.31 1.43 -7.35
CA LEU A 126 -19.18 2.75 -7.93
C LEU A 126 -20.44 3.54 -7.57
N TYR A 127 -20.28 4.60 -6.78
CA TYR A 127 -21.34 5.48 -6.33
C TYR A 127 -21.42 6.74 -7.19
N ALA A 128 -22.63 7.28 -7.35
CA ALA A 128 -22.84 8.67 -7.74
C ALA A 128 -23.82 9.34 -6.78
N VAL A 129 -23.41 10.48 -6.23
CA VAL A 129 -24.23 11.31 -5.34
C VAL A 129 -24.40 12.72 -5.91
N GLY A 130 -25.46 13.43 -5.53
CA GLY A 130 -25.67 14.82 -5.91
C GLY A 130 -24.58 15.72 -5.33
N ALA A 131 -23.93 16.55 -6.16
CA ALA A 131 -22.89 17.48 -5.70
C ALA A 131 -23.42 18.55 -4.75
N ALA A 132 -24.71 18.90 -4.88
CA ALA A 132 -25.38 19.89 -4.04
C ALA A 132 -25.73 19.38 -2.63
N ASP A 133 -26.20 18.13 -2.50
CA ASP A 133 -26.88 17.63 -1.29
C ASP A 133 -26.44 16.23 -0.81
N GLY A 134 -25.49 15.58 -1.48
CA GLY A 134 -24.97 14.26 -1.11
C GLY A 134 -25.94 13.10 -1.30
N ARG A 135 -27.13 13.32 -1.87
CA ARG A 135 -28.12 12.25 -2.05
C ARG A 135 -27.67 11.26 -3.12
N LEU A 136 -27.88 9.97 -2.86
CA LEU A 136 -27.59 8.89 -3.81
C LEU A 136 -28.41 9.07 -5.10
N ALA A 137 -27.72 9.29 -6.22
CA ALA A 137 -28.33 9.32 -7.55
C ALA A 137 -28.40 7.92 -8.16
N TRP A 138 -27.28 7.18 -8.12
CA TRP A 138 -27.20 5.78 -8.53
C TRP A 138 -26.02 5.07 -7.86
N ARG A 139 -26.02 3.74 -7.90
CA ARG A 139 -24.88 2.89 -7.56
C ARG A 139 -24.75 1.73 -8.54
N TYR A 140 -23.52 1.37 -8.88
CA TYR A 140 -23.19 0.26 -9.76
C TYR A 140 -22.32 -0.76 -9.00
N PRO A 141 -22.76 -2.02 -8.84
CA PRO A 141 -21.98 -3.06 -8.19
C PRO A 141 -20.89 -3.60 -9.15
N ALA A 142 -19.65 -3.63 -8.67
CA ALA A 142 -18.51 -4.28 -9.32
C ALA A 142 -18.19 -5.61 -8.62
N PRO A 143 -17.67 -6.63 -9.33
CA PRO A 143 -17.39 -7.96 -8.77
C PRO A 143 -16.14 -8.01 -7.86
N ALA A 144 -15.56 -6.85 -7.58
CA ALA A 144 -14.41 -6.63 -6.70
C ALA A 144 -14.32 -5.15 -6.33
N GLY A 145 -13.56 -4.83 -5.27
CA GLY A 145 -13.35 -3.47 -4.79
C GLY A 145 -12.97 -2.45 -5.88
N VAL A 146 -13.56 -1.25 -5.85
CA VAL A 146 -13.22 -0.18 -6.79
C VAL A 146 -12.23 0.77 -6.11
N TRP A 147 -10.94 0.60 -6.40
CA TRP A 147 -9.84 1.29 -5.71
C TRP A 147 -9.17 2.41 -6.54
N THR A 148 -9.76 2.76 -7.68
CA THR A 148 -9.21 3.72 -8.65
C THR A 148 -10.13 4.93 -8.83
N ALA A 149 -9.55 6.09 -9.14
CA ALA A 149 -10.36 7.26 -9.48
C ALA A 149 -11.14 7.01 -10.79
N PRO A 150 -12.46 7.30 -10.82
CA PRO A 150 -13.22 7.21 -12.05
C PRO A 150 -12.78 8.30 -13.06
N ALA A 151 -12.50 7.90 -14.29
CA ALA A 151 -12.35 8.82 -15.41
C ALA A 151 -13.73 9.02 -16.08
N VAL A 152 -14.19 10.26 -16.22
CA VAL A 152 -15.52 10.54 -16.77
C VAL A 152 -15.40 11.43 -18.00
N ALA A 153 -15.72 10.88 -19.17
CA ALA A 153 -15.60 11.55 -20.45
C ALA A 153 -16.94 11.57 -21.20
N ALA A 154 -17.10 12.50 -22.15
CA ALA A 154 -18.22 12.46 -23.09
C ALA A 154 -18.19 11.16 -23.90
N GLY A 155 -19.36 10.67 -24.32
CA GLY A 155 -19.44 9.56 -25.26
C GLY A 155 -18.94 9.95 -26.64
N PRO A 156 -18.57 8.98 -27.50
CA PRO A 156 -18.21 9.23 -28.89
C PRO A 156 -19.25 10.11 -29.60
N GLY A 157 -18.78 11.06 -30.41
CA GLY A 157 -19.65 12.00 -31.13
C GLY A 157 -20.43 12.97 -30.23
N GLY A 158 -20.01 13.18 -28.98
CA GLY A 158 -20.72 14.03 -28.01
C GLY A 158 -21.90 13.34 -27.32
N GLY A 159 -21.97 12.00 -27.39
CA GLY A 159 -23.00 11.21 -26.72
C GLY A 159 -22.91 11.24 -25.18
N ALA A 160 -23.85 10.55 -24.53
CA ALA A 160 -23.94 10.46 -23.07
C ALA A 160 -22.59 10.11 -22.42
N ALA A 161 -22.26 10.82 -21.34
CA ALA A 161 -20.99 10.67 -20.64
C ALA A 161 -20.83 9.28 -20.01
N ARG A 162 -19.60 8.77 -20.00
CA ARG A 162 -19.24 7.42 -19.56
C ARG A 162 -18.22 7.51 -18.44
N VAL A 163 -18.41 6.71 -17.40
CA VAL A 163 -17.44 6.45 -16.35
C VAL A 163 -16.60 5.25 -16.76
N TYR A 164 -15.28 5.42 -16.76
CA TYR A 164 -14.30 4.35 -16.93
C TYR A 164 -13.56 4.13 -15.62
N VAL A 165 -13.56 2.89 -15.12
CA VAL A 165 -12.96 2.55 -13.82
C VAL A 165 -12.53 1.08 -13.78
N GLY A 166 -11.45 0.79 -13.06
CA GLY A 166 -10.97 -0.58 -12.84
C GLY A 166 -11.24 -1.09 -11.43
N ASP A 167 -11.53 -2.38 -11.31
CA ASP A 167 -11.67 -3.08 -10.02
C ASP A 167 -10.39 -3.86 -9.63
N ARG A 168 -10.28 -4.17 -8.34
CA ARG A 168 -9.19 -5.01 -7.80
C ARG A 168 -9.22 -6.42 -8.39
N GLY A 169 -10.38 -6.90 -8.82
CA GLY A 169 -10.53 -8.21 -9.44
C GLY A 169 -9.85 -8.32 -10.80
N GLY A 170 -9.51 -7.22 -11.47
CA GLY A 170 -8.94 -7.17 -12.82
C GLY A 170 -9.99 -6.97 -13.92
N THR A 171 -11.16 -6.45 -13.59
CA THR A 171 -12.21 -6.06 -14.53
C THR A 171 -12.19 -4.55 -14.72
N PHE A 172 -12.16 -4.11 -15.97
CA PHE A 172 -12.31 -2.71 -16.34
C PHE A 172 -13.74 -2.47 -16.82
N HIS A 173 -14.38 -1.42 -16.34
CA HIS A 173 -15.79 -1.15 -16.53
C HIS A 173 -16.02 0.15 -17.30
N ALA A 174 -17.00 0.14 -18.20
CA ALA A 174 -17.66 1.35 -18.68
C ALA A 174 -19.11 1.38 -18.20
N VAL A 175 -19.49 2.50 -17.60
CA VAL A 175 -20.81 2.73 -16.99
C VAL A 175 -21.37 4.05 -17.49
N ASP A 176 -22.67 4.14 -17.77
CA ASP A 176 -23.34 5.39 -18.10
C ASP A 176 -23.31 6.34 -16.90
N ALA A 177 -22.74 7.54 -17.04
CA ALA A 177 -22.53 8.46 -15.93
C ALA A 177 -23.85 9.10 -15.42
N GLY A 178 -24.89 9.14 -16.26
CA GLY A 178 -26.19 9.70 -15.89
C GLY A 178 -27.02 8.77 -15.00
N SER A 179 -26.97 7.46 -15.29
CA SER A 179 -27.88 6.43 -14.76
C SER A 179 -27.22 5.26 -14.03
N GLY A 180 -25.90 5.09 -14.10
CA GLY A 180 -25.19 3.96 -13.48
C GLY A 180 -25.37 2.63 -14.22
N ARG A 181 -25.94 2.63 -15.44
CA ARG A 181 -26.14 1.41 -16.23
C ARG A 181 -24.81 0.90 -16.80
N PRO A 182 -24.50 -0.41 -16.72
CA PRO A 182 -23.34 -0.97 -17.40
C PRO A 182 -23.45 -0.79 -18.91
N LEU A 183 -22.33 -0.44 -19.54
CA LEU A 183 -22.20 -0.35 -21.00
C LEU A 183 -21.38 -1.52 -21.55
N TRP A 184 -20.20 -1.76 -20.98
CA TRP A 184 -19.33 -2.88 -21.31
C TRP A 184 -18.31 -3.15 -20.20
N THR A 185 -17.64 -4.30 -20.27
CA THR A 185 -16.54 -4.69 -19.38
C THR A 185 -15.41 -5.35 -20.16
N PHE A 186 -14.17 -5.11 -19.75
CA PHE A 186 -12.97 -5.74 -20.29
C PHE A 186 -12.19 -6.46 -19.19
N ARG A 187 -11.55 -7.60 -19.49
CA ARG A 187 -10.81 -8.41 -18.51
C ARG A 187 -9.29 -8.24 -18.70
N ALA A 188 -8.64 -7.64 -17.71
CA ALA A 188 -7.18 -7.54 -17.65
C ALA A 188 -6.54 -8.80 -17.05
N GLY A 189 -5.21 -8.89 -17.11
CA GLY A 189 -4.44 -10.04 -16.61
C GLY A 189 -4.16 -10.03 -15.11
N GLY A 190 -4.46 -8.93 -14.42
CA GLY A 190 -4.22 -8.74 -12.98
C GLY A 190 -5.09 -7.60 -12.43
N MET A 191 -4.93 -7.29 -11.14
CA MET A 191 -5.68 -6.24 -10.45
C MET A 191 -5.51 -4.87 -11.13
N ILE A 192 -6.57 -4.05 -11.20
CA ILE A 192 -6.47 -2.70 -11.76
C ILE A 192 -6.44 -1.70 -10.59
N LEU A 193 -5.23 -1.30 -10.21
CA LEU A 193 -4.95 -0.31 -9.15
C LEU A 193 -4.51 1.05 -9.71
N THR A 194 -4.72 1.24 -11.01
CA THR A 194 -4.32 2.41 -11.79
C THR A 194 -5.56 3.11 -12.34
N PRO A 195 -5.79 4.41 -12.10
CA PRO A 195 -6.88 5.13 -12.74
C PRO A 195 -6.68 5.20 -14.25
N ALA A 196 -7.80 5.22 -14.98
CA ALA A 196 -7.78 5.37 -16.43
C ALA A 196 -7.51 6.82 -16.86
N SER A 197 -7.03 6.98 -18.08
CA SER A 197 -6.96 8.26 -18.78
C SER A 197 -7.62 8.15 -20.14
N VAL A 198 -8.20 9.25 -20.63
CA VAL A 198 -8.97 9.29 -21.87
C VAL A 198 -8.40 10.38 -22.77
N SER A 199 -8.15 10.05 -24.04
CA SER A 199 -7.65 11.00 -25.04
C SER A 199 -8.63 12.16 -25.27
N ALA A 200 -8.13 13.30 -25.75
CA ALA A 200 -8.93 14.52 -25.96
C ALA A 200 -10.17 14.32 -26.86
N ASP A 201 -10.09 13.40 -27.82
CA ASP A 201 -11.17 13.01 -28.74
C ASP A 201 -12.16 11.99 -28.15
N GLY A 202 -11.92 11.48 -26.94
CA GLY A 202 -12.69 10.40 -26.32
C GLY A 202 -12.46 9.01 -26.94
N GLY A 203 -11.57 8.89 -27.93
CA GLY A 203 -11.42 7.70 -28.76
C GLY A 203 -10.58 6.57 -28.14
N ARG A 204 -9.68 6.89 -27.21
CA ARG A 204 -8.76 5.95 -26.56
C ARG A 204 -8.83 6.06 -25.04
N ILE A 205 -8.97 4.92 -24.38
CA ILE A 205 -8.98 4.77 -22.93
C ILE A 205 -7.76 3.94 -22.53
N VAL A 206 -6.83 4.54 -21.78
CA VAL A 206 -5.57 3.93 -21.40
C VAL A 206 -5.55 3.69 -19.89
N PHE A 207 -5.20 2.47 -19.48
CA PHE A 207 -5.03 2.09 -18.07
C PHE A 207 -3.95 1.00 -17.94
N ALA A 208 -3.53 0.71 -16.72
CA ALA A 208 -2.57 -0.35 -16.42
C ALA A 208 -3.11 -1.32 -15.37
N ALA A 209 -2.62 -2.56 -15.40
CA ALA A 209 -2.95 -3.58 -14.42
C ALA A 209 -1.67 -4.22 -13.84
N GLU A 210 -1.81 -4.84 -12.67
CA GLU A 210 -0.70 -5.42 -11.92
C GLU A 210 -0.02 -6.59 -12.62
N ASP A 211 -0.57 -7.13 -13.73
CA ASP A 211 0.17 -8.06 -14.61
C ASP A 211 1.33 -7.41 -15.38
N MET A 212 1.68 -6.16 -15.02
CA MET A 212 2.73 -5.30 -15.57
C MET A 212 2.53 -4.97 -17.04
N HIS A 213 1.28 -4.71 -17.44
CA HIS A 213 0.94 -4.29 -18.79
C HIS A 213 0.04 -3.05 -18.79
N VAL A 214 0.21 -2.26 -19.85
CA VAL A 214 -0.66 -1.13 -20.19
C VAL A 214 -1.60 -1.54 -21.32
N TYR A 215 -2.85 -1.16 -21.19
CA TYR A 215 -3.94 -1.51 -22.07
C TYR A 215 -4.53 -0.24 -22.67
N CYS A 216 -4.82 -0.28 -23.98
CA CYS A 216 -5.54 0.77 -24.67
C CYS A 216 -6.80 0.20 -25.31
N LEU A 217 -7.95 0.68 -24.87
CA LEU A 217 -9.26 0.31 -25.42
C LEU A 217 -9.82 1.47 -26.25
N ASP A 218 -10.68 1.17 -27.22
CA ASP A 218 -11.58 2.18 -27.76
C ASP A 218 -12.77 2.44 -26.81
N ALA A 219 -13.56 3.47 -27.12
CA ALA A 219 -14.74 3.82 -26.33
C ALA A 219 -15.84 2.74 -26.29
N ALA A 220 -15.78 1.72 -27.16
CA ALA A 220 -16.68 0.56 -27.16
C ALA A 220 -16.11 -0.64 -26.35
N GLY A 221 -14.91 -0.50 -25.77
CA GLY A 221 -14.26 -1.52 -24.95
C GLY A 221 -13.42 -2.52 -25.73
N LYS A 222 -13.22 -2.32 -27.04
CA LYS A 222 -12.37 -3.18 -27.86
C LYS A 222 -10.90 -2.86 -27.57
N LEU A 223 -10.11 -3.90 -27.32
CA LEU A 223 -8.65 -3.77 -27.21
C LEU A 223 -8.05 -3.29 -28.55
N LEU A 224 -7.40 -2.13 -28.51
CA LEU A 224 -6.62 -1.58 -29.62
C LEU A 224 -5.19 -2.09 -29.57
N TRP A 225 -4.58 -2.06 -28.38
CA TRP A 225 -3.26 -2.65 -28.12
C TRP A 225 -3.07 -2.98 -26.64
N LYS A 226 -2.14 -3.91 -26.38
CA LYS A 226 -1.57 -4.23 -25.07
C LYS A 226 -0.05 -4.05 -25.20
N SER A 227 0.58 -3.36 -24.25
CA SER A 227 2.03 -3.17 -24.25
C SER A 227 2.79 -4.51 -24.16
N PRO A 228 4.10 -4.55 -24.41
CA PRO A 228 4.97 -5.56 -23.82
C PRO A 228 4.88 -5.53 -22.28
N LYS A 229 5.33 -6.60 -21.62
CA LYS A 229 5.41 -6.62 -20.15
C LYS A 229 6.47 -5.62 -19.68
N LEU A 230 6.05 -4.63 -18.92
CA LEU A 230 6.92 -3.59 -18.41
C LEU A 230 7.79 -4.12 -17.27
N GLY A 231 8.92 -3.44 -17.06
CA GLY A 231 9.77 -3.64 -15.90
C GLY A 231 9.20 -2.97 -14.64
N GLY A 232 9.82 -3.28 -13.51
CA GLY A 232 9.36 -2.78 -12.21
C GLY A 232 8.42 -3.73 -11.47
N LEU A 233 7.95 -3.27 -10.30
CA LEU A 233 7.26 -4.07 -9.27
C LEU A 233 5.72 -3.97 -9.34
N SER A 234 5.19 -2.78 -9.62
CA SER A 234 3.75 -2.46 -9.61
C SER A 234 3.49 -1.23 -10.48
N LEU A 235 2.27 -1.11 -11.03
CA LEU A 235 1.80 0.02 -11.85
C LEU A 235 0.71 0.85 -11.15
N ARG A 236 0.46 0.59 -9.86
CA ARG A 236 -0.57 1.24 -9.02
C ARG A 236 -0.45 2.77 -8.92
N ASP A 237 -1.48 3.37 -8.32
CA ASP A 237 -1.61 4.77 -7.89
C ASP A 237 -1.69 5.83 -9.03
N HIS A 238 -0.76 5.84 -9.99
CA HIS A 238 -0.64 6.95 -10.94
C HIS A 238 -1.18 6.63 -12.33
N ALA A 239 -2.18 7.40 -12.75
CA ALA A 239 -2.81 7.28 -14.07
C ALA A 239 -1.81 7.58 -15.20
N PRO A 240 -1.91 6.91 -16.37
CA PRO A 240 -1.13 7.25 -17.55
C PRO A 240 -1.35 8.71 -17.96
N VAL A 241 -0.30 9.53 -18.10
CA VAL A 241 -0.42 10.92 -18.55
C VAL A 241 -0.41 10.96 -20.08
N LEU A 242 -1.45 11.52 -20.69
CA LEU A 242 -1.63 11.49 -22.14
C LEU A 242 -1.14 12.79 -22.77
N TRP A 243 -0.03 12.73 -23.50
CA TRP A 243 0.67 13.91 -24.02
C TRP A 243 1.25 13.66 -25.41
N LYS A 244 0.93 14.54 -26.37
CA LYS A 244 1.48 14.55 -27.75
C LYS A 244 1.54 13.17 -28.44
N GLY A 245 0.48 12.37 -28.28
CA GLY A 245 0.35 11.04 -28.86
C GLY A 245 1.04 9.92 -28.09
N LEU A 246 1.53 10.18 -26.87
CA LEU A 246 2.14 9.21 -25.96
C LEU A 246 1.28 9.06 -24.69
N ALA A 247 1.27 7.86 -24.13
CA ALA A 247 0.91 7.59 -22.74
C ALA A 247 2.21 7.46 -21.93
N ILE A 248 2.46 8.41 -21.03
CA ILE A 248 3.57 8.33 -20.08
C ILE A 248 3.11 7.53 -18.86
N VAL A 249 3.84 6.46 -18.54
CA VAL A 249 3.49 5.50 -17.48
C VAL A 249 4.67 5.35 -16.54
N GLN A 250 4.38 5.20 -15.26
CA GLN A 250 5.38 5.08 -14.21
C GLN A 250 5.15 3.82 -13.38
N SER A 251 6.24 3.25 -12.86
CA SER A 251 6.22 2.03 -12.06
C SER A 251 7.18 2.11 -10.88
N ASN A 252 7.02 1.22 -9.93
CA ASN A 252 8.01 0.96 -8.89
C ASN A 252 9.23 0.18 -9.43
N PRO A 253 10.45 0.34 -8.89
CA PRO A 253 11.56 -0.55 -9.25
C PRO A 253 11.33 -1.97 -8.69
N ALA A 254 11.77 -3.01 -9.40
CA ALA A 254 11.79 -4.42 -8.96
C ALA A 254 13.11 -4.79 -8.24
N ILE A 255 13.65 -3.84 -7.47
CA ILE A 255 14.74 -3.98 -6.50
C ILE A 255 14.46 -3.06 -5.32
N ASN A 256 15.06 -3.32 -4.14
CA ASN A 256 14.96 -2.44 -2.97
C ASN A 256 15.19 -0.96 -3.32
N PHE A 257 14.35 -0.05 -2.82
CA PHE A 257 14.45 1.37 -3.17
C PHE A 257 15.76 2.03 -2.70
N HIS A 258 16.31 1.68 -1.53
CA HIS A 258 17.63 2.19 -1.10
C HIS A 258 18.76 1.72 -2.02
N HIS A 259 18.64 0.55 -2.66
CA HIS A 259 19.59 0.12 -3.70
C HIS A 259 19.40 0.91 -5.01
N ALA A 260 18.17 1.11 -5.50
CA ALA A 260 17.91 1.94 -6.68
C ALA A 260 18.41 3.38 -6.48
N GLN A 261 18.21 3.90 -5.27
CA GLN A 261 18.72 5.19 -4.79
C GLN A 261 20.25 5.21 -4.68
N GLY A 262 20.90 4.19 -4.13
CA GLY A 262 22.37 4.12 -4.05
C GLY A 262 23.04 4.00 -5.42
N ASN A 263 22.49 3.16 -6.30
CA ASN A 263 22.96 2.95 -7.66
C ASN A 263 22.98 4.25 -8.48
N SER A 264 22.02 5.15 -8.26
CA SER A 264 21.80 6.32 -9.12
C SER A 264 22.94 7.35 -9.07
N PRO A 265 23.36 7.89 -7.89
CA PRO A 265 24.55 8.73 -7.78
C PRO A 265 25.85 8.02 -8.17
N GLU A 266 25.99 6.72 -7.88
CA GLU A 266 27.17 5.94 -8.27
C GLU A 266 27.33 5.84 -9.79
N LEU A 267 26.23 5.58 -10.50
CA LEU A 267 26.17 5.52 -11.96
C LEU A 267 26.53 6.87 -12.58
N MET A 268 25.85 7.95 -12.16
CA MET A 268 26.11 9.29 -12.71
C MET A 268 27.54 9.75 -12.43
N THR A 269 28.05 9.53 -11.21
CA THR A 269 29.45 9.83 -10.86
C THR A 269 30.43 9.07 -11.74
N ARG A 270 30.17 7.78 -12.02
CA ARG A 270 31.01 6.94 -12.89
C ARG A 270 31.02 7.44 -14.33
N ILE A 271 29.86 7.80 -14.88
CA ILE A 271 29.74 8.39 -16.22
C ILE A 271 30.56 9.69 -16.29
N GLN A 272 30.40 10.58 -15.31
CA GLN A 272 31.11 11.87 -15.32
C GLN A 272 32.63 11.73 -15.14
N LYS A 273 33.10 10.78 -14.33
CA LYS A 273 34.53 10.49 -14.14
C LYS A 273 35.18 9.74 -15.31
N ALA A 274 34.39 9.10 -16.18
CA ALA A 274 34.90 8.46 -17.40
C ALA A 274 35.28 9.46 -18.52
N LEU A 275 34.74 10.69 -18.46
CA LEU A 275 35.10 11.77 -19.38
C LEU A 275 36.35 12.52 -18.91
N ALA A 276 37.36 12.59 -19.77
CA ALA A 276 38.52 13.46 -19.57
C ALA A 276 38.09 14.94 -19.39
N MET A 277 38.73 15.62 -18.45
CA MET A 277 38.53 17.06 -18.21
C MET A 277 39.07 17.86 -19.40
N GLU A 278 38.24 18.77 -19.92
CA GLU A 278 38.57 19.64 -21.06
C GLU A 278 38.35 21.12 -20.73
N ASP A 279 38.79 22.02 -21.62
CA ASP A 279 38.62 23.46 -21.47
C ASP A 279 37.15 23.84 -21.27
N GLY A 280 36.87 24.48 -20.14
CA GLY A 280 35.51 24.89 -19.76
C GLY A 280 34.77 23.92 -18.84
N ASP A 281 35.29 22.71 -18.61
CA ASP A 281 34.88 21.88 -17.47
C ASP A 281 35.38 22.49 -16.15
N GLN A 282 34.63 22.29 -15.08
CA GLN A 282 35.01 22.75 -13.74
C GLN A 282 34.39 21.82 -12.70
N VAL A 283 35.20 21.25 -11.80
CA VAL A 283 34.66 20.57 -10.61
C VAL A 283 34.10 21.64 -9.68
N LEU A 284 32.79 21.60 -9.45
CA LEU A 284 32.08 22.49 -8.53
C LEU A 284 32.07 21.92 -7.11
N LEU A 285 32.10 20.58 -6.97
CA LEU A 285 32.22 19.87 -5.71
C LEU A 285 32.81 18.47 -5.92
N ASP A 286 33.81 18.09 -5.12
CA ASP A 286 34.21 16.69 -4.93
C ASP A 286 34.39 16.44 -3.43
N LYS A 287 33.29 16.06 -2.75
CA LYS A 287 33.28 15.88 -1.30
C LYS A 287 32.08 15.05 -0.83
N TRP A 288 32.26 14.27 0.23
CA TRP A 288 31.20 13.46 0.86
C TRP A 288 30.45 12.52 -0.12
N GLY A 289 31.16 11.95 -1.09
CA GLY A 289 30.58 11.10 -2.14
C GLY A 289 29.84 11.86 -3.25
N SER A 290 29.69 13.18 -3.16
CA SER A 290 29.15 14.02 -4.24
C SER A 290 30.26 14.44 -5.19
N TYR A 291 30.08 14.20 -6.49
CA TYR A 291 30.96 14.67 -7.56
C TYR A 291 30.15 15.49 -8.57
N ILE A 292 30.23 16.81 -8.44
CA ILE A 292 29.45 17.78 -9.21
C ILE A 292 30.39 18.56 -10.13
N LEU A 293 30.07 18.56 -11.41
CA LEU A 293 30.76 19.30 -12.44
C LEU A 293 29.88 20.41 -12.98
N LYS A 294 30.49 21.46 -13.52
CA LYS A 294 29.81 22.46 -14.33
C LYS A 294 29.16 21.74 -15.53
N PRO A 295 27.85 21.96 -15.78
CA PRO A 295 27.17 21.37 -16.91
C PRO A 295 27.77 21.91 -18.21
N THR A 296 28.16 20.99 -19.11
CA THR A 296 28.58 21.27 -20.48
C THR A 296 27.79 20.36 -21.42
N PRO A 297 27.51 20.77 -22.68
CA PRO A 297 26.71 19.96 -23.60
C PRO A 297 27.28 18.54 -23.83
N ARG A 298 28.61 18.38 -23.74
CA ARG A 298 29.30 17.07 -23.78
C ARG A 298 28.96 16.20 -22.58
N ARG A 299 29.00 16.76 -21.36
CA ARG A 299 28.70 16.05 -20.12
C ARG A 299 27.21 15.73 -19.95
N GLU A 300 26.34 16.65 -20.36
CA GLU A 300 24.88 16.42 -20.38
C GLU A 300 24.50 15.33 -21.38
N ARG A 301 25.14 15.30 -22.56
CA ARG A 301 24.99 14.20 -23.52
C ARG A 301 25.42 12.86 -22.92
N ALA A 302 26.64 12.78 -22.37
CA ALA A 302 27.15 11.53 -21.81
C ALA A 302 26.30 11.00 -20.64
N GLU A 303 25.79 11.88 -19.77
CA GLU A 303 24.88 11.49 -18.69
C GLU A 303 23.60 10.84 -19.23
N ARG A 304 22.95 11.50 -20.19
CA ARG A 304 21.73 10.98 -20.83
C ARG A 304 21.98 9.64 -21.54
N GLU A 305 23.05 9.55 -22.32
CA GLU A 305 23.42 8.33 -23.06
C GLU A 305 23.75 7.17 -22.11
N GLY A 306 24.56 7.42 -21.07
CA GLY A 306 24.95 6.39 -20.09
C GLY A 306 23.80 5.91 -19.19
N ILE A 307 22.89 6.81 -18.77
CA ILE A 307 21.66 6.43 -18.05
C ILE A 307 20.75 5.59 -18.97
N ARG A 308 20.59 5.99 -20.23
CA ARG A 308 19.77 5.29 -21.22
C ARG A 308 20.31 3.89 -21.52
N GLU A 309 21.63 3.73 -21.67
CA GLU A 309 22.30 2.43 -21.82
C GLU A 309 22.10 1.54 -20.59
N PHE A 310 22.24 2.11 -19.38
CA PHE A 310 22.00 1.40 -18.12
C PHE A 310 20.57 0.86 -18.05
N LEU A 311 19.56 1.73 -18.14
CA LEU A 311 18.14 1.38 -18.04
C LEU A 311 17.71 0.35 -19.09
N SER A 312 18.31 0.40 -20.29
CA SER A 312 18.06 -0.58 -21.36
C SER A 312 18.58 -1.99 -21.01
N ARG A 313 19.59 -2.09 -20.12
CA ARG A 313 20.14 -3.37 -19.62
C ARG A 313 19.58 -3.79 -18.25
N THR A 314 18.95 -2.88 -17.51
CA THR A 314 18.38 -3.11 -16.17
C THR A 314 16.86 -2.89 -16.14
N PRO A 315 16.05 -3.73 -16.83
CA PRO A 315 14.58 -3.58 -16.83
C PRO A 315 13.96 -3.65 -15.42
N ALA A 316 14.61 -4.28 -14.45
CA ALA A 316 14.17 -4.27 -13.05
C ALA A 316 14.30 -2.89 -12.36
N GLU A 317 15.09 -1.95 -12.90
CA GLU A 317 15.29 -0.59 -12.37
C GLU A 317 14.54 0.48 -13.19
N ARG A 318 13.87 0.08 -14.27
CA ARG A 318 13.07 0.99 -15.09
C ARG A 318 11.75 1.35 -14.41
N THR A 319 11.53 2.66 -14.25
CA THR A 319 10.35 3.24 -13.57
C THR A 319 9.60 4.30 -14.38
N PHE A 320 10.06 4.57 -15.62
CA PHE A 320 9.47 5.53 -16.54
C PHE A 320 9.37 4.90 -17.94
N TYR A 321 8.20 5.04 -18.57
CA TYR A 321 7.87 4.47 -19.86
C TYR A 321 7.08 5.49 -20.69
N ALA A 322 7.31 5.51 -22.00
CA ALA A 322 6.49 6.25 -22.94
C ALA A 322 5.94 5.29 -23.99
N LEU A 323 4.62 5.20 -24.11
CA LEU A 323 3.98 4.28 -25.04
C LEU A 323 3.19 5.07 -26.09
N SER A 324 3.46 4.82 -27.37
CA SER A 324 2.69 5.37 -28.49
C SER A 324 1.20 5.05 -28.33
N LEU A 325 0.35 6.07 -28.37
CA LEU A 325 -1.09 5.88 -28.30
C LEU A 325 -1.64 5.11 -29.49
N ALA A 326 -0.95 5.07 -30.63
CA ALA A 326 -1.42 4.39 -31.83
C ALA A 326 -1.50 2.87 -31.64
N ASP A 327 -0.44 2.28 -31.09
CA ASP A 327 -0.09 0.86 -31.16
C ASP A 327 0.65 0.31 -29.92
N GLY A 328 1.00 1.15 -28.94
CA GLY A 328 1.64 0.73 -27.69
C GLY A 328 3.15 0.49 -27.77
N HIS A 329 3.82 0.86 -28.88
CA HIS A 329 5.29 0.77 -28.96
C HIS A 329 5.95 1.83 -28.09
N GLU A 330 7.14 1.53 -27.54
CA GLU A 330 7.97 2.54 -26.86
C GLU A 330 8.95 3.16 -27.86
N PRO A 331 8.85 4.47 -28.18
CA PRO A 331 9.70 5.09 -29.20
C PRO A 331 11.14 5.33 -28.70
N TRP A 332 11.31 5.45 -27.38
CA TRP A 332 12.58 5.71 -26.73
C TRP A 332 12.54 5.31 -25.25
N VAL A 333 13.71 5.04 -24.65
CA VAL A 333 13.86 4.94 -23.19
C VAL A 333 14.37 6.28 -22.67
N ALA A 334 13.60 7.00 -21.83
CA ALA A 334 14.04 8.27 -21.27
C ALA A 334 15.19 8.08 -20.27
N PRO A 335 16.14 9.02 -20.16
CA PRO A 335 17.23 8.96 -19.20
C PRO A 335 16.78 9.42 -17.80
N ILE A 336 15.67 8.86 -17.31
CA ILE A 336 15.06 9.20 -16.01
C ILE A 336 15.28 8.01 -15.07
N LEU A 337 16.22 8.15 -14.15
CA LEU A 337 16.41 7.24 -13.02
C LEU A 337 15.28 7.42 -12.00
N TYR A 338 15.16 6.47 -11.08
CA TYR A 338 14.14 6.45 -10.03
C TYR A 338 14.24 7.69 -9.11
N THR A 339 13.13 8.40 -8.91
CA THR A 339 13.08 9.71 -8.22
C THR A 339 12.26 9.76 -6.93
N ALA A 340 11.55 8.67 -6.57
CA ALA A 340 10.61 8.71 -5.46
C ALA A 340 11.14 8.08 -4.17
N GLY A 341 10.79 8.70 -3.06
CA GLY A 341 10.91 8.09 -1.75
C GLY A 341 10.10 6.83 -1.58
N LEU A 342 10.64 5.93 -0.76
CA LEU A 342 9.86 4.93 -0.02
C LEU A 342 9.16 3.92 -0.92
N HIS A 343 9.89 3.46 -1.95
CA HIS A 343 9.45 2.46 -2.92
C HIS A 343 8.03 2.74 -3.45
N ASN A 344 7.78 3.99 -3.87
CA ASN A 344 6.54 4.43 -4.49
C ASN A 344 6.75 4.67 -5.99
N PRO A 345 5.69 4.59 -6.82
CA PRO A 345 5.81 5.06 -8.19
C PRO A 345 6.34 6.50 -8.20
N PRO A 346 7.20 6.88 -9.18
CA PRO A 346 7.68 8.25 -9.34
C PRO A 346 6.57 9.30 -9.39
N THR A 347 6.97 10.58 -9.31
CA THR A 347 6.04 11.70 -9.50
C THR A 347 5.51 11.71 -10.94
N PRO A 348 4.19 11.63 -11.18
CA PRO A 348 3.64 11.70 -12.53
C PRO A 348 3.89 13.09 -13.12
N PRO A 349 4.19 13.19 -14.43
CA PRO A 349 4.44 14.48 -15.04
C PRO A 349 3.18 15.37 -15.07
N THR A 350 3.42 16.68 -15.14
CA THR A 350 2.40 17.68 -15.49
C THR A 350 2.75 18.29 -16.84
N PHE A 351 1.76 18.75 -17.61
CA PHE A 351 2.02 19.41 -18.89
C PHE A 351 1.09 20.60 -19.12
N ASN A 352 1.60 21.62 -19.80
CA ASN A 352 0.79 22.74 -20.25
C ASN A 352 0.12 22.36 -21.57
N PRO A 353 -1.22 22.28 -21.67
CA PRO A 353 -1.91 21.92 -22.91
C PRO A 353 -1.80 22.99 -24.00
N HIS A 354 -1.52 24.26 -23.64
CA HIS A 354 -1.41 25.37 -24.58
C HIS A 354 -0.02 25.45 -25.23
N THR A 355 1.07 25.27 -24.46
CA THR A 355 2.44 25.24 -25.02
C THR A 355 2.87 23.83 -25.46
N GLY A 356 2.24 22.79 -24.89
CA GLY A 356 2.60 21.41 -25.11
C GLY A 356 3.91 20.99 -24.43
N GLU A 357 4.46 21.79 -23.52
CA GLU A 357 5.60 21.41 -22.68
C GLU A 357 5.16 20.45 -21.57
N LEU A 358 5.93 19.39 -21.34
CA LEU A 358 5.73 18.44 -20.24
C LEU A 358 6.92 18.50 -19.28
N PHE A 359 6.60 18.54 -17.98
CA PHE A 359 7.55 18.71 -16.89
C PHE A 359 7.67 17.42 -16.06
N VAL A 360 8.92 17.00 -15.82
CA VAL A 360 9.29 15.82 -15.01
C VAL A 360 10.22 16.23 -13.86
N LEU A 361 10.31 15.37 -12.86
CA LEU A 361 11.44 15.36 -11.92
C LEU A 361 12.44 14.28 -12.34
N PHE A 362 13.74 14.62 -12.35
CA PHE A 362 14.82 13.69 -12.67
C PHE A 362 16.09 14.03 -11.86
N PRO A 363 16.98 13.06 -11.57
CA PRO A 363 18.25 13.32 -10.92
C PRO A 363 19.37 13.58 -11.94
N THR A 364 20.40 14.33 -11.56
CA THR A 364 21.55 14.65 -12.43
C THR A 364 22.79 14.99 -11.60
N ALA A 365 23.97 14.47 -11.96
CA ALA A 365 25.21 14.82 -11.24
C ALA A 365 25.77 16.20 -11.65
N LEU A 366 25.17 16.87 -12.63
CA LEU A 366 25.69 18.11 -13.22
C LEU A 366 25.24 19.40 -12.55
N ASN A 367 24.42 19.30 -11.49
CA ASN A 367 24.16 20.40 -10.55
C ASN A 367 23.43 19.99 -9.25
N ALA A 368 22.90 18.76 -9.13
CA ALA A 368 22.16 18.38 -7.93
C ALA A 368 23.10 18.12 -6.74
N TRP A 369 22.89 18.84 -5.62
CA TRP A 369 23.75 18.72 -4.44
C TRP A 369 23.32 17.56 -3.54
N HIS A 370 24.04 16.45 -3.61
CA HIS A 370 23.70 15.20 -2.91
C HIS A 370 24.30 15.06 -1.48
N ARG A 371 24.48 16.13 -0.68
CA ARG A 371 25.24 16.22 0.61
C ARG A 371 25.22 14.99 1.57
N GLY A 372 25.85 13.87 1.20
CA GLY A 372 25.66 12.60 1.91
C GLY A 372 24.19 12.16 2.02
N VAL A 373 23.28 12.69 1.21
CA VAL A 373 21.85 12.36 1.22
C VAL A 373 21.66 11.06 0.45
N PRO A 374 21.18 9.97 1.08
CA PRO A 374 20.91 8.71 0.39
C PRO A 374 19.93 8.94 -0.77
N GLY A 375 20.22 8.39 -1.96
CA GLY A 375 19.37 8.56 -3.15
C GLY A 375 19.62 9.80 -3.99
N GLY A 376 20.36 10.78 -3.49
CA GLY A 376 20.62 12.02 -4.20
C GLY A 376 19.41 12.98 -4.18
N ALA A 377 19.37 13.87 -5.17
CA ALA A 377 18.41 14.96 -5.23
C ALA A 377 17.88 15.14 -6.65
N VAL A 378 16.60 15.52 -6.75
CA VAL A 378 15.86 15.65 -8.01
C VAL A 378 15.74 17.12 -8.43
N ALA A 379 15.67 17.36 -9.74
CA ALA A 379 15.48 18.67 -10.34
C ALA A 379 14.33 18.64 -11.36
N PRO A 380 13.63 19.78 -11.59
CA PRO A 380 12.64 19.90 -12.65
C PRO A 380 13.31 19.92 -14.04
N GLY A 381 12.67 19.28 -15.01
CA GLY A 381 13.11 19.26 -16.40
C GLY A 381 11.94 19.23 -17.39
N ARG A 382 12.16 19.78 -18.58
CA ARG A 382 11.26 19.66 -19.74
C ARG A 382 11.61 18.38 -20.50
N LEU A 383 10.60 17.56 -20.79
CA LEU A 383 10.77 16.37 -21.62
C LEU A 383 10.63 16.74 -23.10
N ASP A 384 11.62 16.36 -23.92
CA ASP A 384 11.49 16.38 -25.37
C ASP A 384 10.68 15.17 -25.86
N ARG A 385 9.74 15.41 -26.78
CA ARG A 385 8.78 14.39 -27.23
C ARG A 385 9.42 13.35 -28.15
N ASP A 386 10.36 13.76 -29.00
CA ASP A 386 10.85 12.94 -30.11
C ASP A 386 12.08 12.11 -29.69
N SER A 387 12.95 12.65 -28.84
CA SER A 387 14.14 11.97 -28.31
C SER A 387 13.94 11.31 -26.94
N GLY A 388 12.97 11.79 -26.16
CA GLY A 388 12.83 11.45 -24.74
C GLY A 388 13.92 12.03 -23.84
N ASP A 389 14.78 12.93 -24.35
CA ASP A 389 15.76 13.63 -23.54
C ASP A 389 15.07 14.63 -22.60
N VAL A 390 15.66 14.85 -21.43
CA VAL A 390 15.20 15.85 -20.46
C VAL A 390 16.12 17.07 -20.50
N GLN A 391 15.56 18.24 -20.80
CA GLN A 391 16.23 19.53 -20.67
C GLN A 391 16.01 20.08 -19.25
N ARG A 392 17.09 20.30 -18.50
CA ARG A 392 17.00 20.82 -17.13
C ARG A 392 16.41 22.24 -17.07
N ILE A 393 15.67 22.54 -16.00
CA ILE A 393 15.23 23.89 -15.67
C ILE A 393 16.08 24.40 -14.50
N ASP A 394 16.93 25.40 -14.75
CA ASP A 394 17.74 26.05 -13.71
C ASP A 394 17.03 27.31 -13.15
N PRO A 395 16.82 27.42 -11.83
CA PRO A 395 16.43 28.67 -11.19
C PRO A 395 17.63 29.65 -11.11
N PRO A 396 17.41 30.98 -11.04
CA PRO A 396 18.44 31.98 -11.18
C PRO A 396 19.05 32.31 -9.81
N GLY A 397 20.38 32.36 -9.75
CA GLY A 397 21.13 32.69 -8.53
C GLY A 397 22.22 31.65 -8.27
N ARG A 398 23.49 32.07 -8.31
CA ARG A 398 24.65 31.16 -8.20
C ARG A 398 24.90 30.56 -6.80
N THR A 399 24.08 30.88 -5.80
CA THR A 399 24.15 30.25 -4.49
C THR A 399 23.36 28.95 -4.49
N TRP A 400 24.03 27.86 -4.87
CA TRP A 400 23.54 26.47 -4.78
C TRP A 400 23.26 25.99 -3.33
N GLY A 401 23.05 26.89 -2.37
CA GLY A 401 22.72 26.55 -1.00
C GLY A 401 21.25 26.19 -0.84
N LEU A 402 20.96 24.88 -0.74
CA LEU A 402 19.74 24.29 -0.16
C LEU A 402 18.45 25.14 -0.30
N SER A 403 18.08 25.48 -1.54
CA SER A 403 16.72 25.95 -1.81
C SER A 403 15.77 24.74 -1.81
N HIS A 404 15.39 24.33 -0.59
CA HIS A 404 14.45 23.25 -0.22
C HIS A 404 13.01 23.45 -0.77
N ALA A 405 12.86 24.17 -1.86
CA ALA A 405 11.61 24.46 -2.52
C ALA A 405 11.46 23.68 -3.83
N PHE A 406 12.54 23.45 -4.60
CA PHE A 406 12.46 22.73 -5.89
C PHE A 406 13.59 21.74 -6.19
N ILE A 407 14.71 21.79 -5.46
CA ILE A 407 15.71 20.71 -5.47
C ILE A 407 15.51 19.93 -4.16
N GLN A 408 14.96 18.73 -4.27
CA GLN A 408 14.53 17.93 -3.13
C GLN A 408 15.28 16.60 -3.05
N PRO A 409 15.45 16.02 -1.85
CA PRO A 409 15.88 14.64 -1.67
C PRO A 409 15.02 13.63 -2.47
N ALA A 410 15.64 12.59 -3.01
CA ALA A 410 14.96 11.52 -3.75
C ALA A 410 14.40 10.40 -2.82
N ASP A 411 14.53 10.54 -1.50
CA ASP A 411 14.05 9.62 -0.46
C ASP A 411 12.64 9.92 0.05
N GLU A 412 11.99 10.96 -0.48
CA GLU A 412 10.60 11.34 -0.20
C GLU A 412 9.78 11.39 -1.51
N THR A 413 8.46 11.17 -1.48
CA THR A 413 7.60 11.30 -2.69
C THR A 413 7.13 12.75 -2.86
N GLN A 414 7.00 13.21 -4.10
CA GLN A 414 6.52 14.56 -4.45
C GLN A 414 5.30 14.50 -5.40
N THR A 415 4.65 15.64 -5.62
CA THR A 415 3.75 15.83 -6.78
C THR A 415 3.96 17.15 -7.51
N LEU A 416 3.58 17.19 -8.78
CA LEU A 416 3.54 18.39 -9.59
C LEU A 416 2.10 18.83 -9.90
N SER A 417 1.88 20.13 -9.98
CA SER A 417 0.69 20.78 -10.55
C SER A 417 1.13 22.06 -11.26
N LEU A 418 0.29 22.63 -12.12
CA LEU A 418 0.68 23.78 -12.94
C LEU A 418 -0.45 24.82 -12.99
N MET A 419 -0.16 26.06 -12.60
CA MET A 419 -1.09 27.19 -12.73
C MET A 419 -0.51 28.25 -13.68
N GLY A 420 -1.04 28.32 -14.91
CA GLY A 420 -0.42 29.05 -16.00
C GLY A 420 1.03 28.61 -16.20
N ASP A 421 1.98 29.53 -15.99
CA ASP A 421 3.41 29.26 -16.08
C ASP A 421 4.09 29.10 -14.70
N VAL A 422 3.33 28.84 -13.63
CA VAL A 422 3.89 28.57 -12.29
C VAL A 422 3.75 27.08 -11.97
N LEU A 423 4.89 26.39 -11.99
CA LEU A 423 4.99 25.00 -11.55
C LEU A 423 4.86 24.96 -10.02
N VAL A 424 3.99 24.08 -9.54
CA VAL A 424 3.71 23.84 -8.12
C VAL A 424 4.27 22.49 -7.75
N LEU A 425 5.18 22.44 -6.76
CA LEU A 425 5.78 21.21 -6.24
C LEU A 425 5.43 21.04 -4.77
N THR A 426 5.03 19.84 -4.38
CA THR A 426 4.80 19.49 -2.98
C THR A 426 5.87 18.56 -2.41
N HIS A 427 6.19 18.74 -1.13
CA HIS A 427 7.26 17.99 -0.45
C HIS A 427 7.15 18.15 1.08
N GLN A 428 7.00 17.07 1.86
CA GLN A 428 7.03 17.06 3.34
C GLN A 428 6.39 18.31 4.01
N GLY A 429 5.07 18.49 3.89
CA GLY A 429 4.39 19.63 4.52
C GLY A 429 4.60 21.00 3.85
N SER A 430 5.34 21.05 2.73
CA SER A 430 5.58 22.28 1.96
C SER A 430 4.94 22.26 0.58
N VAL A 431 4.48 23.43 0.13
CA VAL A 431 4.00 23.72 -1.22
C VAL A 431 4.84 24.85 -1.79
N ASN A 432 5.54 24.58 -2.88
CA ASN A 432 6.56 25.45 -3.45
C ASN A 432 6.21 25.83 -4.87
N LEU A 433 6.65 27.00 -5.31
CA LEU A 433 6.26 27.63 -6.57
C LEU A 433 7.49 28.03 -7.38
N LEU A 434 7.54 27.64 -8.66
CA LEU A 434 8.54 28.05 -9.63
C LEU A 434 7.85 28.70 -10.83
N ASP A 435 7.98 30.02 -10.94
CA ASP A 435 7.60 30.79 -12.14
C ASP A 435 8.55 30.42 -13.29
N LEU A 436 8.03 29.81 -14.36
CA LEU A 436 8.81 29.32 -15.51
C LEU A 436 9.25 30.43 -16.47
N ARG A 437 8.70 31.65 -16.38
CA ARG A 437 9.11 32.81 -17.20
C ARG A 437 10.17 33.64 -16.50
N GLY A 438 9.93 34.01 -15.24
CA GLY A 438 10.89 34.75 -14.41
C GLY A 438 11.96 33.86 -13.79
N HIS A 439 11.83 32.53 -13.94
CA HIS A 439 12.55 31.49 -13.19
C HIS A 439 12.46 31.68 -11.65
N LYS A 440 11.49 32.46 -11.15
CA LYS A 440 11.44 32.89 -9.76
C LYS A 440 10.92 31.79 -8.84
N LEU A 441 11.72 31.46 -7.83
CA LEU A 441 11.36 30.52 -6.77
C LEU A 441 10.64 31.23 -5.61
N SER A 442 9.58 30.62 -5.09
CA SER A 442 8.88 31.06 -3.87
C SER A 442 8.20 29.87 -3.18
N SER A 443 7.59 30.10 -2.01
CA SER A 443 6.82 29.07 -1.29
C SER A 443 5.42 29.60 -0.97
N ALA A 444 4.40 28.77 -1.21
CA ALA A 444 3.03 29.00 -0.79
C ALA A 444 2.80 28.55 0.66
N CYS A 445 3.54 27.52 1.11
CA CYS A 445 3.58 27.10 2.50
C CYS A 445 4.90 26.38 2.79
N SER A 446 5.61 26.78 3.85
CA SER A 446 6.89 26.19 4.26
C SER A 446 6.91 25.86 5.75
N GLN A 447 6.02 24.97 6.19
CA GLN A 447 6.08 24.34 7.52
C GLN A 447 6.52 22.88 7.36
N ARG A 448 7.79 22.70 6.95
CA ARG A 448 8.38 21.36 6.77
C ARG A 448 8.42 20.63 8.11
N ASP A 449 7.70 19.52 8.21
CA ASP A 449 7.94 18.49 9.22
C ASP A 449 8.54 17.24 8.55
N SER A 450 9.24 16.43 9.34
CA SER A 450 9.91 15.21 8.82
C SER A 450 8.95 14.01 8.67
N TYR A 451 7.64 14.22 8.80
CA TYR A 451 6.65 13.13 8.92
C TYR A 451 5.45 13.26 7.97
N GLY A 452 5.46 14.24 7.07
CA GLY A 452 4.51 14.36 5.96
C GLY A 452 3.21 15.10 6.31
N GLY A 453 3.14 15.78 7.45
CA GLY A 453 2.08 16.74 7.77
C GLY A 453 2.53 18.18 7.53
N ILE A 454 1.66 19.15 7.81
CA ILE A 454 2.08 20.57 7.93
C ILE A 454 2.35 20.92 9.42
N PHE A 455 1.96 20.05 10.37
CA PHE A 455 1.78 20.41 11.78
C PHE A 455 2.37 19.40 12.80
N GLY A 456 3.39 18.61 12.41
CA GLY A 456 4.04 17.61 13.25
C GLY A 456 4.93 18.14 14.40
N PRO A 457 5.81 17.28 14.98
CA PRO A 457 6.42 17.47 16.31
C PRO A 457 7.38 18.67 16.43
N VAL A 458 7.76 19.28 15.31
CA VAL A 458 8.41 20.61 15.26
C VAL A 458 7.59 21.66 16.02
N TYR A 459 6.26 21.52 16.05
CA TYR A 459 5.34 22.34 16.83
C TYR A 459 5.59 22.30 18.36
N TRP A 460 6.21 21.24 18.88
CA TRP A 460 6.50 21.04 20.31
C TRP A 460 8.01 21.07 20.63
N GLY A 461 8.69 22.14 20.19
CA GLY A 461 10.06 22.45 20.64
C GLY A 461 11.20 21.76 19.89
N GLY A 462 10.92 21.06 18.78
CA GLY A 462 11.93 20.49 17.89
C GLY A 462 12.41 19.08 18.27
N TYR A 463 13.67 18.76 17.95
CA TYR A 463 14.19 17.37 17.97
C TYR A 463 15.07 17.01 19.18
N GLY A 464 15.28 17.94 20.13
CA GLY A 464 16.14 17.76 21.31
C GLY A 464 15.55 16.81 22.37
N LYS A 465 16.37 16.38 23.34
CA LYS A 465 15.93 15.45 24.41
C LYS A 465 14.74 15.97 25.22
N GLU A 466 14.73 17.27 25.55
CA GLU A 466 13.66 17.93 26.30
C GLU A 466 12.36 18.01 25.47
N ALA A 467 12.47 18.34 24.18
CA ALA A 467 11.35 18.33 23.24
C ALA A 467 10.75 16.92 23.12
N ARG A 468 11.58 15.88 22.99
CA ARG A 468 11.14 14.47 22.99
C ARG A 468 10.44 14.07 24.30
N ALA A 469 10.88 14.58 25.44
CA ALA A 469 10.22 14.34 26.73
C ALA A 469 8.86 15.05 26.83
N ALA A 470 8.76 16.29 26.33
CA ALA A 470 7.49 17.02 26.23
C ALA A 470 6.50 16.35 25.26
N GLN A 471 7.00 15.90 24.10
CA GLN A 471 6.26 15.10 23.12
C GLN A 471 5.78 13.78 23.74
N ALA A 472 6.65 13.02 24.42
CA ALA A 472 6.25 11.79 25.10
C ALA A 472 5.16 12.01 26.16
N LYS A 473 5.28 13.08 26.98
CA LYS A 473 4.27 13.46 27.97
C LYS A 473 2.92 13.77 27.32
N ALA A 474 2.88 14.68 26.36
CA ALA A 474 1.60 15.09 25.79
C ALA A 474 1.00 14.03 24.83
N ARG A 475 1.80 13.09 24.27
CA ARG A 475 1.28 11.85 23.64
C ARG A 475 0.45 11.04 24.65
N ALA A 476 0.95 10.88 25.87
CA ALA A 476 0.25 10.17 26.96
C ALA A 476 -1.01 10.92 27.42
N GLU A 477 -1.07 12.25 27.26
CA GLU A 477 -2.28 13.07 27.47
C GLU A 477 -3.30 12.99 26.31
N GLY A 478 -2.96 12.28 25.23
CA GLY A 478 -3.82 12.02 24.06
C GLY A 478 -3.63 12.99 22.89
N TYR A 479 -2.58 13.81 22.88
CA TYR A 479 -2.30 14.71 21.77
C TYR A 479 -1.62 14.01 20.59
N LEU A 480 -1.99 14.43 19.39
CA LEU A 480 -1.38 14.13 18.09
C LEU A 480 -0.17 15.08 17.91
N LEU A 481 0.98 14.68 18.45
CA LEU A 481 2.18 15.52 18.50
C LEU A 481 3.17 15.13 17.44
N ASP A 482 3.35 13.82 17.37
CA ASP A 482 3.67 13.16 16.14
C ASP A 482 2.31 12.85 15.55
N MET A 483 2.06 13.39 14.35
CA MET A 483 1.27 12.64 13.39
C MET A 483 1.78 11.19 13.51
N PRO A 484 0.90 10.19 13.63
CA PRO A 484 1.29 8.84 13.27
C PRO A 484 2.04 8.97 11.96
N ASN A 485 3.01 8.11 11.77
CA ASN A 485 3.65 7.98 10.49
C ASN A 485 2.68 7.30 9.52
N GLU A 486 1.41 7.78 9.47
CA GLU A 486 0.26 7.33 8.66
C GLU A 486 0.86 6.95 7.33
N TRP A 487 1.61 7.90 6.79
CA TRP A 487 2.45 7.71 5.64
C TRP A 487 3.69 8.62 5.78
N HIS A 488 4.86 8.08 6.16
CA HIS A 488 6.15 8.80 6.09
C HIS A 488 6.31 9.40 4.69
N GLY A 489 6.27 10.71 4.46
CA GLY A 489 6.58 11.31 3.16
C GLY A 489 5.95 10.70 1.87
N PRO A 490 4.62 10.51 1.75
CA PRO A 490 3.95 10.66 0.48
C PRO A 490 2.91 11.76 0.61
N ASP A 491 3.29 12.93 0.14
CA ASP A 491 2.27 13.60 -0.64
C ASP A 491 2.24 12.96 -2.03
N ARG A 492 1.16 12.24 -2.34
CA ARG A 492 0.79 11.80 -3.70
C ARG A 492 -0.43 12.56 -4.22
N SER A 493 -0.89 13.58 -3.49
CA SER A 493 -1.96 14.49 -3.89
C SER A 493 -1.39 15.72 -4.60
N ALA A 494 -1.56 15.79 -5.93
CA ALA A 494 -1.47 17.05 -6.66
C ALA A 494 -2.33 18.12 -5.98
N VAL A 495 -1.87 19.37 -5.98
CA VAL A 495 -2.60 20.50 -5.39
C VAL A 495 -3.76 20.86 -6.32
N ALA A 496 -4.99 20.82 -5.82
CA ALA A 496 -6.15 21.25 -6.57
C ALA A 496 -6.24 22.78 -6.56
N ILE A 497 -6.31 23.40 -7.74
CA ILE A 497 -6.23 24.85 -7.88
C ILE A 497 -7.56 25.37 -8.46
N GLY A 498 -8.21 26.28 -7.74
CA GLY A 498 -9.51 26.81 -8.12
C GLY A 498 -10.08 27.82 -7.13
N TYR A 499 -10.99 28.69 -7.59
CA TYR A 499 -11.64 29.71 -6.75
C TYR A 499 -10.66 30.68 -6.04
N GLY A 500 -9.49 30.93 -6.65
CA GLY A 500 -8.42 31.73 -6.03
C GLY A 500 -7.74 31.04 -4.84
N ARG A 501 -7.79 29.69 -4.80
CA ARG A 501 -7.30 28.86 -3.69
C ARG A 501 -6.46 27.70 -4.22
N LEU A 502 -5.50 27.28 -3.39
CA LEU A 502 -4.79 26.01 -3.50
C LEU A 502 -5.36 25.11 -2.40
N VAL A 503 -5.99 23.99 -2.77
CA VAL A 503 -6.54 23.01 -1.84
C VAL A 503 -5.73 21.74 -1.93
N TRP A 504 -5.17 21.32 -0.80
CA TRP A 504 -4.18 20.27 -0.72
C TRP A 504 -4.60 19.23 0.31
N VAL A 505 -4.54 17.95 -0.07
CA VAL A 505 -4.75 16.82 0.83
C VAL A 505 -3.38 16.31 1.26
N VAL A 506 -3.10 16.29 2.56
CA VAL A 506 -1.76 16.00 3.10
C VAL A 506 -1.91 15.17 4.38
N GLY A 507 -1.48 13.91 4.31
CA GLY A 507 -1.91 12.88 5.27
C GLY A 507 -3.45 12.87 5.39
N SER A 508 -3.95 12.72 6.60
CA SER A 508 -5.39 12.81 6.89
C SER A 508 -5.93 14.23 7.08
N GLN A 509 -5.34 15.23 6.41
CA GLN A 509 -5.74 16.64 6.49
C GLN A 509 -6.09 17.22 5.12
N VAL A 510 -7.03 18.16 5.09
CA VAL A 510 -7.35 18.98 3.91
C VAL A 510 -7.05 20.43 4.26
N VAL A 511 -6.10 21.02 3.56
CA VAL A 511 -5.57 22.36 3.83
C VAL A 511 -5.89 23.27 2.66
N CYS A 512 -6.50 24.42 2.93
CA CYS A 512 -6.72 25.45 1.93
C CYS A 512 -5.75 26.61 2.16
N LEU A 513 -5.00 26.96 1.12
CA LEU A 513 -4.17 28.16 1.03
C LEU A 513 -4.79 29.16 0.05
N GLY A 514 -4.50 30.45 0.21
CA GLY A 514 -4.93 31.51 -0.71
C GLY A 514 -4.18 32.81 -0.50
N GLY A 515 -4.28 33.74 -1.45
CA GLY A 515 -3.64 35.07 -1.40
C GLY A 515 -4.21 35.98 -0.28
N PRO A 516 -3.62 37.17 -0.06
CA PRO A 516 -3.98 38.05 1.06
C PRO A 516 -5.47 38.44 1.06
N ASP A 517 -6.03 38.74 -0.13
CA ASP A 517 -7.42 39.22 -0.29
C ASP A 517 -8.49 38.14 -0.09
N THR A 518 -8.07 36.87 0.05
CA THR A 518 -8.99 35.75 0.27
C THR A 518 -9.35 35.63 1.76
N PRO A 519 -10.65 35.64 2.15
CA PRO A 519 -11.04 35.50 3.55
C PRO A 519 -10.54 34.20 4.20
N ARG A 520 -10.16 34.30 5.47
CA ARG A 520 -9.75 33.17 6.31
C ARG A 520 -10.74 32.92 7.45
N THR A 521 -10.78 31.69 7.94
CA THR A 521 -11.51 31.31 9.16
C THR A 521 -10.62 31.40 10.40
N GLU A 522 -11.17 31.09 11.57
CA GLU A 522 -10.40 30.89 12.81
C GLU A 522 -9.32 29.80 12.67
N SER A 523 -9.57 28.79 11.82
CA SER A 523 -8.58 27.74 11.52
C SER A 523 -7.49 28.19 10.53
N GLY A 524 -7.59 29.39 9.95
CA GLY A 524 -6.61 29.95 9.01
C GLY A 524 -5.40 30.61 9.68
N GLY A 525 -4.68 31.44 8.92
CA GLY A 525 -3.50 32.19 9.36
C GLY A 525 -2.16 31.46 9.16
N SER A 526 -1.08 32.22 9.28
CA SER A 526 0.30 31.72 9.14
C SER A 526 0.86 30.98 10.38
N LYS A 527 0.20 31.09 11.54
CA LYS A 527 0.56 30.31 12.74
C LYS A 527 0.17 28.83 12.57
N PRO A 528 0.92 27.86 13.11
CA PRO A 528 0.43 26.49 13.22
C PRO A 528 -0.90 26.44 14.01
N PRO A 529 -1.78 25.46 13.74
CA PRO A 529 -3.06 25.32 14.43
C PRO A 529 -2.85 24.84 15.88
N PRO A 530 -3.91 24.80 16.72
CA PRO A 530 -3.84 24.16 18.02
C PRO A 530 -3.44 22.69 17.91
N PRO A 531 -2.79 22.09 18.95
CA PRO A 531 -2.46 20.68 18.93
C PRO A 531 -3.74 19.85 18.90
N ILE A 532 -3.84 18.94 17.94
CA ILE A 532 -4.99 18.06 17.77
C ILE A 532 -4.97 17.03 18.90
N ARG A 533 -6.11 16.82 19.58
CA ARG A 533 -6.26 15.77 20.59
C ARG A 533 -7.12 14.65 20.01
N ARG A 534 -6.60 13.43 19.98
CA ARG A 534 -7.33 12.26 19.52
C ARG A 534 -8.43 11.90 20.51
N LYS A 535 -9.49 11.23 20.04
CA LYS A 535 -10.49 10.61 20.93
C LYS A 535 -9.93 9.46 21.76
N HIS A 536 -8.85 8.83 21.27
CA HIS A 536 -8.22 7.65 21.88
C HIS A 536 -6.70 7.84 21.92
N VAL A 537 -6.05 7.33 22.97
CA VAL A 537 -4.59 7.36 23.08
C VAL A 537 -3.99 6.47 21.98
N PRO A 538 -3.04 6.98 21.16
CA PRO A 538 -2.42 6.19 20.11
C PRO A 538 -1.59 5.04 20.69
N LEU A 539 -1.74 3.84 20.12
CA LEU A 539 -0.94 2.65 20.49
C LEU A 539 0.32 2.48 19.63
N VAL A 540 0.44 3.25 18.55
CA VAL A 540 1.67 3.42 17.79
C VAL A 540 2.21 4.81 18.10
N GLY A 541 3.43 4.89 18.62
CA GLY A 541 4.13 6.16 18.73
C GLY A 541 4.49 6.66 17.33
N GLY A 542 4.07 7.89 16.98
CA GLY A 542 4.39 8.47 15.68
C GLY A 542 5.89 8.72 15.48
N GLY A 543 6.24 9.03 14.23
CA GLY A 543 7.61 9.05 13.72
C GLY A 543 8.03 7.71 13.10
N ASN A 544 9.30 7.60 12.68
CA ASN A 544 9.85 6.30 12.28
C ASN A 544 9.58 5.30 13.41
N VAL A 545 9.07 4.10 13.08
CA VAL A 545 8.42 3.14 14.02
C VAL A 545 9.42 2.53 15.03
N THR A 546 10.60 3.10 15.10
CA THR A 546 11.82 2.69 15.75
C THR A 546 12.15 3.54 16.98
N HIS A 547 11.41 4.63 17.22
CA HIS A 547 11.54 5.50 18.40
C HIS A 547 10.59 5.13 19.55
N GLY A 548 10.21 3.86 19.62
CA GLY A 548 9.34 3.29 20.66
C GLY A 548 7.87 3.30 20.28
N GLY A 549 7.30 2.10 20.08
CA GLY A 549 5.85 1.92 20.08
C GLY A 549 5.26 2.35 21.43
N ALA A 550 4.01 2.80 21.45
CA ALA A 550 3.37 3.11 22.72
C ALA A 550 3.01 1.81 23.47
N GLY A 551 2.99 1.87 24.80
CA GLY A 551 2.89 0.71 25.66
C GLY A 551 4.23 0.24 26.24
N GLY A 552 4.20 -0.87 26.94
CA GLY A 552 5.34 -1.46 27.63
C GLY A 552 5.02 -2.86 28.16
N PHE A 553 5.98 -3.42 28.89
CA PHE A 553 5.83 -4.72 29.55
C PHE A 553 5.47 -4.54 31.03
N ASP A 554 4.28 -4.98 31.42
CA ASP A 554 3.83 -4.93 32.81
C ASP A 554 4.42 -6.10 33.62
N LYS A 555 5.51 -5.80 34.33
CA LYS A 555 6.21 -6.75 35.22
C LYS A 555 5.42 -7.14 36.47
N SER A 556 4.26 -6.54 36.73
CA SER A 556 3.37 -6.94 37.84
C SER A 556 2.42 -8.09 37.47
N VAL A 557 2.21 -8.34 36.17
CA VAL A 557 1.45 -9.50 35.71
C VAL A 557 2.26 -10.77 35.99
N ALA A 558 1.67 -11.75 36.66
CA ALA A 558 2.32 -13.03 36.92
C ALA A 558 2.31 -13.95 35.68
N ILE A 559 3.25 -14.90 35.62
CA ILE A 559 3.13 -16.09 34.76
C ILE A 559 2.24 -17.10 35.48
N GLU A 560 1.12 -17.46 34.87
CA GLU A 560 0.23 -18.52 35.36
C GLU A 560 0.48 -19.81 34.55
N PRO A 561 0.52 -20.99 35.20
CA PRO A 561 0.55 -22.26 34.48
C PRO A 561 -0.77 -22.50 33.75
N ILE A 562 -0.72 -23.16 32.59
CA ILE A 562 -1.93 -23.56 31.88
C ILE A 562 -2.67 -24.65 32.69
N PRO A 563 -3.98 -24.49 32.96
CA PRO A 563 -4.77 -25.52 33.64
C PRO A 563 -4.73 -26.87 32.90
N PRO A 564 -4.63 -28.02 33.59
CA PRO A 564 -4.53 -29.33 32.94
C PRO A 564 -5.68 -29.66 31.99
N ASP A 565 -6.91 -29.21 32.29
CA ASP A 565 -8.08 -29.40 31.43
C ASP A 565 -8.02 -28.52 30.17
N VAL A 566 -7.46 -27.31 30.26
CA VAL A 566 -7.19 -26.43 29.12
C VAL A 566 -6.10 -27.04 28.24
N LEU A 567 -5.03 -27.58 28.83
CA LEU A 567 -3.95 -28.25 28.11
C LEU A 567 -4.46 -29.51 27.38
N ALA A 568 -5.27 -30.34 28.05
CA ALA A 568 -5.87 -31.53 27.45
C ALA A 568 -6.73 -31.18 26.22
N ARG A 569 -7.63 -30.18 26.35
CA ARG A 569 -8.45 -29.68 25.23
C ARG A 569 -7.63 -29.07 24.09
N PHE A 570 -6.48 -28.44 24.40
CA PHE A 570 -5.58 -27.89 23.38
C PHE A 570 -4.89 -28.99 22.57
N ILE A 571 -4.51 -30.10 23.22
CA ILE A 571 -3.82 -31.23 22.58
C ILE A 571 -4.79 -32.11 21.79
N GLU A 572 -6.06 -32.18 22.18
CA GLU A 572 -7.09 -32.93 21.46
C GLU A 572 -7.14 -32.52 19.97
N PRO A 573 -7.11 -33.47 19.02
CA PRO A 573 -7.17 -33.13 17.60
C PRO A 573 -8.60 -32.72 17.20
N PRO A 574 -8.78 -31.65 16.39
CA PRO A 574 -10.08 -31.28 15.86
C PRO A 574 -10.66 -32.37 14.95
N PRO A 575 -11.97 -32.37 14.64
CA PRO A 575 -12.56 -33.32 13.70
C PRO A 575 -11.86 -33.32 12.33
N ALA A 576 -11.48 -34.50 11.82
CA ALA A 576 -10.83 -34.64 10.52
C ALA A 576 -11.76 -34.37 9.32
N THR A 577 -13.08 -34.33 9.57
CA THR A 577 -14.11 -34.02 8.58
C THR A 577 -14.94 -32.83 9.04
N ALA A 578 -15.41 -32.03 8.07
CA ALA A 578 -16.29 -30.90 8.31
C ALA A 578 -17.65 -31.16 7.64
N ARG A 579 -18.76 -30.91 8.35
CA ARG A 579 -20.09 -30.91 7.73
C ARG A 579 -20.20 -29.63 6.90
N PRO A 580 -20.43 -29.68 5.57
CA PRO A 580 -20.47 -28.46 4.77
C PRO A 580 -21.63 -27.55 5.20
N GLY A 581 -21.33 -26.29 5.54
CA GLY A 581 -22.35 -25.24 5.58
C GLY A 581 -22.91 -24.97 4.19
N ASP A 582 -24.24 -24.93 4.07
CA ASP A 582 -24.97 -24.84 2.79
C ASP A 582 -25.45 -23.40 2.45
N SER A 583 -25.13 -22.43 3.29
CA SER A 583 -25.48 -21.01 3.05
C SER A 583 -24.91 -20.52 1.71
N PRO A 584 -25.54 -19.53 1.05
CA PRO A 584 -25.02 -18.98 -0.21
C PRO A 584 -23.55 -18.53 -0.09
N LEU A 585 -23.21 -17.89 1.02
CA LEU A 585 -21.84 -17.46 1.34
C LEU A 585 -20.88 -18.65 1.50
N ALA A 586 -21.29 -19.72 2.18
CA ALA A 586 -20.46 -20.92 2.35
C ALA A 586 -20.18 -21.63 1.02
N ARG A 587 -21.17 -21.68 0.11
CA ARG A 587 -20.99 -22.22 -1.24
C ARG A 587 -20.06 -21.35 -2.09
N GLU A 588 -20.18 -20.03 -1.99
CA GLU A 588 -19.30 -19.07 -2.68
C GLU A 588 -17.83 -19.19 -2.20
N LEU A 589 -17.62 -19.20 -0.88
CA LEU A 589 -16.30 -19.36 -0.26
C LEU A 589 -15.64 -20.70 -0.65
N ARG A 590 -16.43 -21.78 -0.73
CA ARG A 590 -15.94 -23.09 -1.17
C ARG A 590 -15.48 -23.09 -2.63
N ALA A 591 -16.27 -22.51 -3.54
CA ALA A 591 -15.90 -22.40 -4.94
C ALA A 591 -14.59 -21.60 -5.12
N ARG A 592 -14.36 -20.58 -4.28
CA ARG A 592 -13.10 -19.83 -4.26
C ARG A 592 -11.94 -20.66 -3.72
N LEU A 593 -12.12 -21.41 -2.63
CA LEU A 593 -11.09 -22.30 -2.09
C LEU A 593 -10.67 -23.36 -3.12
N ASP A 594 -11.65 -23.99 -3.79
CA ASP A 594 -11.42 -24.96 -4.86
C ASP A 594 -10.63 -24.34 -6.03
N ALA A 595 -10.96 -23.12 -6.45
CA ALA A 595 -10.24 -22.43 -7.53
C ALA A 595 -8.79 -22.10 -7.15
N GLN A 596 -8.54 -21.68 -5.91
CA GLN A 596 -7.21 -21.31 -5.42
C GLN A 596 -6.31 -22.53 -5.19
N VAL A 597 -6.87 -23.61 -4.65
CA VAL A 597 -6.16 -24.89 -4.56
C VAL A 597 -5.93 -25.48 -5.96
N SER A 598 -6.84 -25.30 -6.91
CA SER A 598 -6.62 -25.72 -8.30
C SER A 598 -5.47 -24.93 -8.95
N GLU A 599 -5.37 -23.60 -8.78
CA GLU A 599 -4.23 -22.81 -9.26
C GLU A 599 -2.90 -23.31 -8.68
N LEU A 600 -2.87 -23.57 -7.36
CA LEU A 600 -1.70 -24.13 -6.68
C LEU A 600 -1.26 -25.47 -7.30
N LEU A 601 -2.22 -26.35 -7.61
CA LEU A 601 -1.97 -27.67 -8.19
C LEU A 601 -1.57 -27.62 -9.68
N ASP A 602 -2.28 -26.83 -10.51
CA ASP A 602 -2.00 -26.65 -11.95
C ASP A 602 -0.66 -25.92 -12.19
N GLY A 603 -0.26 -25.11 -11.22
CA GLY A 603 0.99 -24.37 -11.23
C GLY A 603 2.21 -25.13 -10.70
N TRP A 604 2.01 -26.23 -9.96
CA TRP A 604 3.09 -26.90 -9.25
C TRP A 604 4.21 -27.41 -10.20
N PRO A 605 5.50 -27.28 -9.84
CA PRO A 605 6.03 -26.64 -8.64
C PRO A 605 6.10 -25.10 -8.78
N TRP A 606 5.85 -24.41 -7.67
CA TRP A 606 6.05 -22.96 -7.56
C TRP A 606 7.42 -22.64 -6.93
N ALA A 607 7.92 -21.43 -7.17
CA ALA A 607 9.03 -20.85 -6.41
C ALA A 607 8.50 -20.10 -5.16
N PRO A 608 9.37 -19.77 -4.17
CA PRO A 608 9.02 -18.85 -3.09
C PRO A 608 8.61 -17.47 -3.65
N LEU A 609 7.66 -16.81 -3.00
CA LEU A 609 7.29 -15.44 -3.30
C LEU A 609 8.35 -14.51 -2.70
N ILE A 610 8.88 -13.58 -3.49
CA ILE A 610 9.77 -12.51 -3.02
C ILE A 610 9.04 -11.19 -3.24
N VAL A 611 8.48 -10.64 -2.17
CA VAL A 611 8.01 -9.24 -2.13
C VAL A 611 9.26 -8.34 -2.12
N GLU A 612 9.10 -7.04 -2.36
CA GLU A 612 10.12 -6.01 -2.08
C GLU A 612 11.11 -6.46 -1.01
N LEU A 613 12.41 -6.58 -1.33
CA LEU A 613 13.42 -6.81 -0.31
C LEU A 613 13.54 -5.57 0.56
N GLY A 614 12.69 -5.46 1.57
CA GLY A 614 12.70 -4.40 2.54
C GLY A 614 13.92 -4.43 3.44
N ILE A 615 13.82 -3.61 4.47
CA ILE A 615 14.84 -3.39 5.49
C ILE A 615 14.81 -4.52 6.54
N SER A 616 13.80 -5.40 6.52
CA SER A 616 13.59 -6.46 7.52
C SER A 616 14.17 -7.84 7.18
N HIS A 617 14.55 -8.10 5.92
CA HIS A 617 15.10 -9.38 5.43
C HIS A 617 14.16 -10.61 5.52
N GLU A 618 12.87 -10.38 5.77
CA GLU A 618 11.82 -11.40 5.94
C GLU A 618 10.87 -11.49 4.74
N GLU A 619 11.16 -10.81 3.63
CA GLU A 619 10.23 -10.56 2.53
C GLU A 619 10.16 -11.70 1.49
N VAL A 620 10.60 -12.90 1.91
CA VAL A 620 10.51 -14.14 1.14
C VAL A 620 9.51 -15.08 1.82
N HIS A 621 8.37 -15.31 1.17
CA HIS A 621 7.26 -16.12 1.67
C HIS A 621 7.18 -17.47 0.95
N PHE A 622 6.57 -18.46 1.60
CA PHE A 622 6.38 -19.81 1.06
C PHE A 622 7.72 -20.51 0.71
N LEU A 623 8.70 -20.37 1.60
CA LEU A 623 10.05 -20.96 1.49
C LEU A 623 10.08 -22.48 1.73
N ARG A 624 9.22 -23.01 2.62
CA ARG A 624 9.28 -24.41 3.09
C ARG A 624 8.15 -25.24 2.49
N THR A 625 8.46 -26.47 2.09
CA THR A 625 7.47 -27.43 1.56
C THR A 625 6.35 -27.67 2.57
N ALA A 626 6.68 -27.75 3.86
CA ALA A 626 5.73 -27.88 4.97
C ALA A 626 4.63 -26.79 5.00
N GLN A 627 4.93 -25.55 4.58
CA GLN A 627 3.91 -24.48 4.51
C GLN A 627 2.83 -24.81 3.46
N THR A 628 3.21 -25.43 2.33
CA THR A 628 2.25 -25.91 1.33
C THR A 628 1.47 -27.12 1.86
N MET A 629 2.16 -28.05 2.53
CA MET A 629 1.53 -29.24 3.13
C MET A 629 0.48 -28.85 4.18
N GLN A 630 0.80 -27.92 5.08
CA GLN A 630 -0.11 -27.41 6.11
C GLN A 630 -1.33 -26.73 5.50
N ALA A 631 -1.13 -25.81 4.55
CA ALA A 631 -2.24 -25.07 3.91
C ALA A 631 -3.19 -26.02 3.17
N LEU A 632 -2.66 -27.00 2.43
CA LEU A 632 -3.47 -28.03 1.76
C LEU A 632 -4.19 -28.95 2.75
N ALA A 633 -3.48 -29.48 3.75
CA ALA A 633 -4.03 -30.41 4.73
C ALA A 633 -5.21 -29.79 5.51
N LEU A 634 -5.06 -28.54 5.97
CA LEU A 634 -6.11 -27.80 6.65
C LEU A 634 -7.32 -27.51 5.74
N ALA A 635 -7.10 -27.37 4.42
CA ALA A 635 -8.16 -27.14 3.44
C ALA A 635 -8.95 -28.42 3.08
N LEU A 636 -8.36 -29.62 3.19
CA LEU A 636 -8.96 -30.90 2.77
C LEU A 636 -10.41 -31.15 3.25
N PRO A 637 -10.84 -30.78 4.48
CA PRO A 637 -12.21 -30.98 4.93
C PRO A 637 -13.25 -30.10 4.21
N HIS A 638 -12.78 -29.06 3.51
CA HIS A 638 -13.62 -28.04 2.90
C HIS A 638 -13.63 -28.07 1.36
N LEU A 639 -12.68 -28.76 0.72
CA LEU A 639 -12.61 -28.90 -0.75
C LEU A 639 -13.73 -29.77 -1.33
N SER A 640 -14.09 -29.55 -2.61
CA SER A 640 -14.91 -30.51 -3.35
C SER A 640 -14.15 -31.82 -3.63
N PRO A 641 -14.84 -32.96 -3.82
CA PRO A 641 -14.18 -34.26 -4.01
C PRO A 641 -13.11 -34.29 -5.12
N PRO A 642 -13.30 -33.70 -6.32
CA PRO A 642 -12.28 -33.69 -7.37
C PRO A 642 -11.02 -32.92 -6.97
N VAL A 643 -11.17 -31.74 -6.36
CA VAL A 643 -10.03 -30.92 -5.93
C VAL A 643 -9.33 -31.57 -4.73
N ARG A 644 -10.09 -32.15 -3.78
CA ARG A 644 -9.57 -32.91 -2.65
C ARG A 644 -8.71 -34.09 -3.10
N GLN A 645 -9.15 -34.87 -4.10
CA GLN A 645 -8.37 -36.00 -4.62
C GLN A 645 -7.03 -35.55 -5.19
N ARG A 646 -7.01 -34.47 -5.96
CA ARG A 646 -5.77 -33.90 -6.53
C ARG A 646 -4.86 -33.33 -5.44
N ALA A 647 -5.41 -32.67 -4.43
CA ALA A 647 -4.67 -32.14 -3.29
C ALA A 647 -4.02 -33.26 -2.46
N VAL A 648 -4.75 -34.34 -2.18
CA VAL A 648 -4.20 -35.53 -1.51
C VAL A 648 -3.06 -36.15 -2.33
N LYS A 649 -3.20 -36.27 -3.66
CA LYS A 649 -2.11 -36.79 -4.50
C LYS A 649 -0.83 -35.93 -4.37
N LEU A 650 -0.92 -34.61 -4.37
CA LEU A 650 0.25 -33.75 -4.16
C LEU A 650 0.83 -33.93 -2.74
N LEU A 651 0.00 -34.07 -1.72
CA LEU A 651 0.48 -34.35 -0.35
C LEU A 651 1.22 -35.71 -0.28
N ASP A 652 0.73 -36.73 -0.97
CA ASP A 652 1.38 -38.04 -1.07
C ASP A 652 2.74 -37.94 -1.79
N ASP A 653 2.79 -37.23 -2.93
CA ASP A 653 4.04 -36.97 -3.68
C ASP A 653 5.07 -36.21 -2.81
N LEU A 654 4.62 -35.27 -1.98
CA LEU A 654 5.47 -34.49 -1.06
C LEU A 654 5.95 -35.32 0.14
N LEU A 655 5.10 -36.19 0.70
CA LEU A 655 5.40 -37.01 1.88
C LEU A 655 6.34 -38.18 1.55
N ALA A 656 6.29 -38.68 0.31
CA ALA A 656 7.18 -39.71 -0.22
C ALA A 656 8.64 -39.24 -0.41
N GLY A 657 8.87 -37.92 -0.44
CA GLY A 657 10.22 -37.34 -0.45
C GLY A 657 11.06 -37.75 0.78
N THR A 658 12.38 -37.75 0.62
CA THR A 658 13.30 -38.18 1.70
C THR A 658 13.32 -37.20 2.89
N GLU A 659 13.08 -35.91 2.67
CA GLU A 659 13.18 -34.85 3.70
C GLU A 659 12.07 -33.78 3.57
N PRO A 660 10.78 -34.12 3.78
CA PRO A 660 9.67 -33.15 3.70
C PRO A 660 9.77 -32.00 4.73
N LEU A 661 10.60 -32.18 5.76
CA LEU A 661 10.86 -31.23 6.86
C LEU A 661 12.01 -30.24 6.56
N GLU A 662 12.83 -30.45 5.53
CA GLU A 662 14.00 -29.60 5.24
C GLU A 662 14.06 -29.10 3.79
N ALA A 663 13.25 -29.66 2.89
CA ALA A 663 13.19 -29.28 1.49
C ALA A 663 12.61 -27.86 1.29
N PRO A 664 13.42 -26.88 0.79
CA PRO A 664 12.88 -25.60 0.35
C PRO A 664 12.01 -25.80 -0.89
N VAL A 665 11.01 -24.94 -1.05
CA VAL A 665 10.18 -24.85 -2.25
C VAL A 665 11.07 -24.60 -3.49
N GLN A 666 10.73 -25.24 -4.61
CA GLN A 666 11.64 -25.34 -5.75
C GLN A 666 11.94 -23.98 -6.38
N ALA A 667 13.17 -23.48 -6.22
CA ALA A 667 13.58 -22.18 -6.74
C ALA A 667 13.47 -22.06 -8.29
N GLY A 668 13.48 -23.19 -9.01
CA GLY A 668 13.22 -23.27 -10.45
C GLY A 668 11.74 -23.45 -10.85
N GLY A 669 10.81 -23.45 -9.89
CA GLY A 669 9.37 -23.52 -10.15
C GLY A 669 8.78 -22.23 -10.73
N LYS A 670 7.49 -22.27 -11.06
CA LYS A 670 6.77 -21.09 -11.57
C LYS A 670 6.85 -19.94 -10.56
N ARG A 671 7.17 -18.72 -11.02
CA ARG A 671 7.18 -17.51 -10.19
C ARG A 671 5.78 -17.15 -9.74
N ARG A 672 5.64 -16.61 -8.52
CA ARG A 672 4.35 -16.21 -7.93
C ARG A 672 4.02 -14.75 -8.17
N GLU A 673 5.07 -13.92 -8.26
CA GLU A 673 5.01 -12.49 -8.50
C GLU A 673 4.31 -12.18 -9.82
N PRO A 674 3.60 -11.05 -9.93
CA PRO A 674 3.10 -10.60 -11.22
C PRO A 674 4.18 -9.83 -12.01
N TYR A 675 5.28 -9.40 -11.38
CA TYR A 675 6.48 -8.79 -11.99
C TYR A 675 7.63 -9.81 -12.20
N THR A 676 8.78 -9.31 -12.70
CA THR A 676 10.03 -10.07 -12.81
C THR A 676 11.03 -9.59 -11.74
N PRO A 677 11.37 -10.39 -10.70
CA PRO A 677 12.29 -9.96 -9.65
C PRO A 677 13.70 -9.63 -10.16
N GLY A 678 14.31 -8.58 -9.62
CA GLY A 678 15.70 -8.22 -9.93
C GLY A 678 16.74 -9.21 -9.38
N LYS A 679 17.96 -9.19 -9.92
CA LYS A 679 19.07 -10.10 -9.51
C LYS A 679 19.35 -10.07 -8.01
N GLN A 680 19.22 -8.92 -7.36
CA GLN A 680 19.39 -8.75 -5.92
C GLN A 680 18.30 -9.48 -5.12
N MET A 681 17.03 -9.41 -5.56
CA MET A 681 15.90 -10.14 -4.98
C MET A 681 16.16 -11.65 -4.99
N LEU A 682 16.60 -12.17 -6.13
CA LEU A 682 16.96 -13.58 -6.29
C LEU A 682 18.18 -13.98 -5.43
N ALA A 683 19.16 -13.10 -5.27
CA ALA A 683 20.32 -13.34 -4.41
C ALA A 683 19.95 -13.45 -2.92
N ALA A 684 19.08 -12.57 -2.42
CA ALA A 684 18.60 -12.66 -1.04
C ALA A 684 17.70 -13.89 -0.82
N MET A 685 16.88 -14.28 -1.80
CA MET A 685 16.14 -15.56 -1.76
C MET A 685 17.09 -16.75 -1.58
N ASN A 686 18.23 -16.76 -2.27
CA ASN A 686 19.23 -17.82 -2.12
C ASN A 686 19.89 -17.81 -0.73
N ASP A 687 20.15 -16.64 -0.15
CA ASP A 687 20.67 -16.52 1.22
C ASP A 687 19.63 -16.92 2.28
N ALA A 688 18.38 -16.49 2.12
CA ALA A 688 17.25 -16.89 2.96
C ALA A 688 17.01 -18.41 2.90
N ALA A 689 17.04 -19.02 1.71
CA ALA A 689 16.94 -20.47 1.56
C ALA A 689 18.11 -21.21 2.22
N ARG A 690 19.33 -20.65 2.16
CA ARG A 690 20.50 -21.20 2.87
C ARG A 690 20.36 -21.11 4.39
N LYS A 691 19.87 -19.98 4.92
CA LYS A 691 19.59 -19.79 6.35
C LYS A 691 18.44 -20.66 6.83
N ALA A 692 17.38 -20.82 6.04
CA ALA A 692 16.24 -21.68 6.36
C ALA A 692 16.64 -23.16 6.49
N ARG A 693 17.59 -23.65 5.68
CA ARG A 693 18.21 -24.98 5.86
C ARG A 693 19.04 -25.12 7.14
N GLN A 694 19.37 -24.02 7.82
CA GLN A 694 20.12 -24.01 9.09
C GLN A 694 19.21 -23.69 10.30
N ALA A 695 17.99 -23.20 10.05
CA ALA A 695 17.02 -22.83 11.07
C ALA A 695 15.98 -23.95 11.29
N GLU A 696 15.49 -24.05 12.53
CA GLU A 696 14.93 -25.29 13.07
C GLU A 696 13.71 -25.83 12.32
N ALA A 697 13.60 -27.17 12.23
CA ALA A 697 12.53 -27.86 11.51
C ALA A 697 11.34 -28.27 12.40
N VAL A 698 11.29 -27.81 13.65
CA VAL A 698 10.27 -28.26 14.63
C VAL A 698 8.87 -27.81 14.26
N GLY A 699 8.67 -26.57 13.79
CA GLY A 699 7.36 -26.07 13.36
C GLY A 699 6.72 -26.93 12.25
N ASP A 700 7.53 -27.51 11.37
CA ASP A 700 7.08 -28.36 10.25
C ASP A 700 6.44 -29.68 10.74
N LEU A 701 6.65 -30.09 12.01
CA LEU A 701 5.96 -31.24 12.62
C LEU A 701 4.44 -31.05 12.70
N TYR A 702 3.95 -29.79 12.79
CA TYR A 702 2.52 -29.51 12.70
C TYR A 702 1.96 -29.86 11.31
N ALA A 703 2.72 -29.60 10.25
CA ALA A 703 2.32 -29.93 8.88
C ALA A 703 2.25 -31.46 8.68
N LEU A 704 3.22 -32.23 9.22
CA LEU A 704 3.16 -33.70 9.19
C LEU A 704 1.94 -34.25 9.94
N TRP A 705 1.66 -33.73 11.15
CA TRP A 705 0.46 -34.12 11.88
C TRP A 705 -0.81 -33.79 11.08
N ALA A 706 -0.91 -32.59 10.51
CA ALA A 706 -2.07 -32.16 9.73
C ALA A 706 -2.28 -33.07 8.51
N VAL A 707 -1.22 -33.45 7.78
CA VAL A 707 -1.32 -34.42 6.67
C VAL A 707 -1.79 -35.78 7.17
N ALA A 708 -1.17 -36.33 8.22
CA ALA A 708 -1.59 -37.61 8.80
C ALA A 708 -3.08 -37.64 9.15
N HIS A 709 -3.56 -36.54 9.76
CA HIS A 709 -4.91 -36.41 10.31
C HIS A 709 -5.98 -36.12 9.25
N TYR A 710 -5.79 -35.13 8.39
CA TYR A 710 -6.82 -34.68 7.43
C TYR A 710 -6.79 -35.42 6.07
N ALA A 711 -5.64 -36.00 5.69
CA ALA A 711 -5.50 -36.81 4.48
C ALA A 711 -5.69 -38.32 4.73
N ASP A 712 -5.78 -38.74 5.99
CA ASP A 712 -5.70 -40.14 6.44
C ASP A 712 -4.41 -40.82 5.94
N ARG A 713 -3.28 -40.32 6.46
CA ARG A 713 -1.91 -40.73 6.13
C ARG A 713 -1.08 -41.04 7.38
N TRP A 714 -1.75 -41.61 8.38
CA TRP A 714 -1.10 -41.97 9.64
C TRP A 714 0.04 -42.98 9.44
N GLN A 715 -0.12 -43.99 8.57
CA GLN A 715 0.94 -44.98 8.35
C GLN A 715 2.21 -44.33 7.78
N ASP A 716 2.06 -43.49 6.75
CA ASP A 716 3.16 -42.80 6.06
C ASP A 716 3.92 -41.79 6.93
N VAL A 717 3.30 -41.30 8.01
CA VAL A 717 3.94 -40.44 9.02
C VAL A 717 4.50 -41.26 10.19
N LEU A 718 3.84 -42.35 10.61
CA LEU A 718 4.30 -43.21 11.71
C LEU A 718 5.59 -43.97 11.35
N VAL A 719 5.80 -44.33 10.07
CA VAL A 719 7.10 -44.87 9.62
C VAL A 719 8.26 -43.87 9.73
N LYS A 720 7.96 -42.58 9.98
CA LYS A 720 8.96 -41.51 10.20
C LYS A 720 9.10 -41.13 11.69
N THR A 721 8.44 -41.82 12.62
CA THR A 721 8.42 -41.48 14.06
C THR A 721 9.81 -41.32 14.67
N ASP A 722 10.76 -42.23 14.40
CA ASP A 722 12.10 -42.16 15.02
C ASP A 722 12.89 -40.91 14.56
N ALA A 723 12.65 -40.42 13.34
CA ALA A 723 13.22 -39.17 12.83
C ALA A 723 12.58 -37.94 13.49
N ILE A 724 11.26 -37.99 13.71
CA ILE A 724 10.48 -36.95 14.41
C ILE A 724 10.92 -36.86 15.89
N GLU A 725 11.07 -38.00 16.56
CA GLU A 725 11.57 -38.12 17.93
C GLU A 725 12.99 -37.55 18.05
N LYS A 726 13.90 -37.91 17.13
CA LYS A 726 15.26 -37.37 17.06
C LYS A 726 15.28 -35.85 16.88
N LEU A 727 14.48 -35.32 15.95
CA LEU A 727 14.37 -33.88 15.71
C LEU A 727 13.85 -33.14 16.95
N TRP A 728 12.78 -33.64 17.55
CA TRP A 728 12.19 -33.04 18.76
C TRP A 728 13.17 -33.06 19.94
N ARG A 729 13.84 -34.19 20.20
CA ARG A 729 14.85 -34.29 21.27
C ARG A 729 16.03 -33.33 21.04
N ALA A 730 16.47 -33.13 19.79
CA ALA A 730 17.55 -32.18 19.48
C ALA A 730 17.18 -30.71 19.77
N HIS A 731 15.92 -30.31 19.53
CA HIS A 731 15.40 -29.01 19.96
C HIS A 731 15.19 -28.96 21.48
N ALA A 732 14.55 -29.99 22.06
CA ALA A 732 14.18 -30.03 23.47
C ALA A 732 15.39 -30.09 24.42
N ALA A 733 16.55 -30.57 23.96
CA ALA A 733 17.83 -30.52 24.66
C ALA A 733 18.30 -29.09 25.01
N ARG A 734 17.81 -28.06 24.30
CA ARG A 734 18.06 -26.67 24.65
C ARG A 734 17.08 -26.22 25.75
N PRO A 735 17.53 -25.61 26.86
CA PRO A 735 16.64 -25.04 27.86
C PRO A 735 15.62 -24.09 27.21
N PHE A 736 14.35 -24.22 27.58
CA PHE A 736 13.34 -23.28 27.11
C PHE A 736 13.58 -21.92 27.78
N ALA A 737 13.88 -20.91 26.97
CA ALA A 737 14.03 -19.53 27.39
C ALA A 737 13.26 -18.65 26.39
N PHE A 738 12.37 -17.81 26.90
CA PHE A 738 11.61 -16.86 26.09
C PHE A 738 11.84 -15.45 26.63
N ASP A 739 12.39 -14.60 25.78
CA ASP A 739 12.70 -13.21 26.10
C ASP A 739 11.45 -12.35 25.85
N HIS A 740 10.68 -12.11 26.92
CA HIS A 740 9.47 -11.30 26.88
C HIS A 740 9.74 -9.83 26.48
N ASP A 741 10.96 -9.35 26.66
CA ASP A 741 11.41 -7.99 26.33
C ASP A 741 12.21 -7.94 25.02
N ASP A 742 12.22 -9.01 24.21
CA ASP A 742 12.85 -9.00 22.89
C ASP A 742 12.14 -8.01 21.96
N MET A 743 12.77 -6.86 21.75
CA MET A 743 12.29 -5.83 20.85
C MET A 743 12.67 -6.10 19.39
N THR A 744 13.37 -7.21 19.07
CA THR A 744 14.30 -7.25 17.93
C THR A 744 14.49 -8.56 17.15
N ARG A 745 14.17 -9.74 17.71
CA ARG A 745 14.53 -11.09 17.17
C ARG A 745 13.34 -12.06 17.06
N ASP A 746 12.13 -11.53 16.98
CA ASP A 746 10.91 -12.31 16.66
C ASP A 746 10.58 -13.43 17.64
N ALA A 747 11.04 -13.33 18.90
CA ALA A 747 10.80 -14.37 19.89
C ALA A 747 9.33 -14.83 19.94
N ALA A 748 8.37 -13.91 19.86
CA ALA A 748 6.94 -14.20 19.87
C ALA A 748 6.43 -14.98 18.62
N GLU A 749 6.99 -14.74 17.44
CA GLU A 749 6.66 -15.51 16.23
C GLU A 749 7.29 -16.91 16.31
N LEU A 750 8.57 -16.98 16.66
CA LEU A 750 9.28 -18.25 16.85
C LEU A 750 8.58 -19.13 17.89
N LEU A 751 8.12 -18.55 19.00
CA LEU A 751 7.33 -19.26 20.02
C LEU A 751 6.01 -19.81 19.47
N ASN A 752 5.32 -19.10 18.57
CA ASN A 752 4.09 -19.62 17.94
C ASN A 752 4.41 -20.84 17.06
N GLN A 753 5.54 -20.82 16.33
CA GLN A 753 6.01 -21.94 15.50
C GLN A 753 6.46 -23.15 16.35
N ASP A 754 7.18 -22.91 17.45
CA ASP A 754 7.59 -23.95 18.41
C ASP A 754 6.38 -24.62 19.08
N ILE A 755 5.37 -23.84 19.48
CA ILE A 755 4.10 -24.36 20.03
C ILE A 755 3.37 -25.23 19.01
N ALA A 756 3.29 -24.80 17.76
CA ALA A 756 2.68 -25.59 16.69
C ALA A 756 3.43 -26.92 16.46
N GLY A 757 4.76 -26.86 16.36
CA GLY A 757 5.62 -28.03 16.19
C GLY A 757 5.51 -29.02 17.35
N ALA A 758 5.51 -28.52 18.58
CA ALA A 758 5.32 -29.33 19.79
C ALA A 758 3.94 -29.99 19.85
N LEU A 759 2.88 -29.27 19.47
CA LEU A 759 1.53 -29.82 19.37
C LEU A 759 1.46 -30.96 18.35
N GLY A 760 2.06 -30.77 17.17
CA GLY A 760 2.18 -31.83 16.16
C GLY A 760 2.96 -33.05 16.69
N CYS A 761 4.09 -32.80 17.35
CA CYS A 761 4.93 -33.83 17.97
C CYS A 761 4.17 -34.66 19.01
N VAL A 762 3.51 -34.03 19.99
CA VAL A 762 2.71 -34.72 21.02
C VAL A 762 1.64 -35.60 20.38
N ARG A 763 0.89 -35.08 19.40
CA ARG A 763 -0.17 -35.83 18.71
C ARG A 763 0.38 -37.04 17.95
N ILE A 764 1.54 -36.91 17.28
CA ILE A 764 2.20 -38.01 16.56
C ILE A 764 2.74 -39.06 17.54
N LEU A 765 3.47 -38.65 18.59
CA LEU A 765 4.09 -39.57 19.56
C LEU A 765 3.04 -40.37 20.36
N ARG A 766 1.95 -39.73 20.79
CA ARG A 766 0.79 -40.41 21.40
C ARG A 766 0.20 -41.47 20.45
N ARG A 767 0.05 -41.14 19.17
CA ARG A 767 -0.47 -42.09 18.16
C ARG A 767 0.49 -43.23 17.84
N ALA A 768 1.80 -43.00 17.99
CA ALA A 768 2.86 -44.00 17.83
C ALA A 768 3.09 -44.89 19.07
N GLY A 769 2.38 -44.65 20.18
CA GLY A 769 2.57 -45.37 21.44
C GLY A 769 3.88 -45.00 22.19
N ARG A 770 4.48 -43.85 21.88
CA ARG A 770 5.70 -43.33 22.53
C ARG A 770 5.33 -42.46 23.74
N SER A 771 4.74 -43.06 24.79
CA SER A 771 4.14 -42.32 25.91
C SER A 771 5.12 -41.40 26.66
N GLU A 772 6.32 -41.90 27.02
CA GLU A 772 7.30 -41.12 27.78
C GLU A 772 7.77 -39.87 27.03
N ASP A 773 8.10 -39.99 25.74
CA ASP A 773 8.46 -38.83 24.91
C ASP A 773 7.28 -37.88 24.67
N ALA A 774 6.06 -38.40 24.57
CA ALA A 774 4.86 -37.58 24.43
C ALA A 774 4.60 -36.75 25.69
N GLU A 775 4.74 -37.32 26.88
CA GLU A 775 4.63 -36.63 28.17
C GLU A 775 5.73 -35.57 28.34
N ALA A 776 6.98 -35.89 27.95
CA ALA A 776 8.08 -34.93 27.95
C ALA A 776 7.84 -33.76 26.97
N ALA A 777 7.28 -34.05 25.80
CA ALA A 777 6.90 -33.04 24.81
C ALA A 777 5.76 -32.15 25.32
N GLU A 778 4.74 -32.73 25.94
CA GLU A 778 3.59 -32.05 26.56
C GLU A 778 4.01 -31.14 27.72
N ALA A 779 4.90 -31.60 28.61
CA ALA A 779 5.45 -30.79 29.69
C ALA A 779 6.24 -29.56 29.17
N ARG A 780 6.91 -29.68 28.01
CA ARG A 780 7.54 -28.53 27.34
C ARG A 780 6.49 -27.61 26.72
N LEU A 781 5.51 -28.16 26.01
CA LEU A 781 4.39 -27.41 25.42
C LEU A 781 3.63 -26.56 26.45
N ALA A 782 3.33 -27.13 27.62
CA ALA A 782 2.65 -26.41 28.71
C ALA A 782 3.40 -25.14 29.16
N ARG A 783 4.74 -25.21 29.27
CA ARG A 783 5.59 -24.05 29.61
C ARG A 783 5.60 -22.99 28.51
N MET A 784 5.63 -23.42 27.24
CA MET A 784 5.61 -22.51 26.10
C MET A 784 4.27 -21.78 26.00
N LEU A 785 3.15 -22.49 26.20
CA LEU A 785 1.81 -21.90 26.26
C LEU A 785 1.67 -20.89 27.42
N ALA A 786 2.15 -21.23 28.61
CA ALA A 786 2.13 -20.32 29.78
C ALA A 786 2.90 -19.01 29.48
N ALA A 787 4.10 -19.12 28.90
CA ALA A 787 4.88 -17.95 28.47
C ALA A 787 4.14 -17.13 27.39
N ARG A 788 3.53 -17.79 26.38
CA ARG A 788 2.80 -17.10 25.31
C ARG A 788 1.56 -16.37 25.82
N VAL A 789 0.81 -16.95 26.76
CA VAL A 789 -0.34 -16.31 27.42
C VAL A 789 0.10 -15.13 28.27
N HIS A 790 1.14 -15.31 29.11
CA HIS A 790 1.68 -14.22 29.92
C HIS A 790 2.13 -13.04 29.04
N HIS A 791 2.84 -13.30 27.93
CA HIS A 791 3.22 -12.25 26.97
C HIS A 791 2.02 -11.52 26.34
N GLU A 792 0.90 -12.21 26.08
CA GLU A 792 -0.31 -11.54 25.59
C GLU A 792 -0.98 -10.65 26.66
N ARG A 793 -0.88 -11.03 27.93
CA ARG A 793 -1.46 -10.25 29.05
C ARG A 793 -0.59 -9.06 29.46
N ALA A 794 0.72 -9.25 29.51
CA ALA A 794 1.69 -8.30 30.08
C ALA A 794 2.27 -7.31 29.06
N ASP A 795 2.41 -7.71 27.79
CA ASP A 795 3.01 -6.86 26.77
C ASP A 795 1.95 -6.10 25.99
N SER A 796 1.94 -4.76 26.10
CA SER A 796 1.06 -3.87 25.33
C SER A 796 1.70 -3.33 24.04
N ARG A 797 2.96 -3.67 23.75
CA ARG A 797 3.68 -3.25 22.54
C ARG A 797 3.17 -4.08 21.34
N LEU A 798 2.49 -3.43 20.41
CA LEU A 798 1.92 -4.09 19.23
C LEU A 798 2.87 -4.05 18.03
N VAL A 799 3.57 -2.94 17.85
CA VAL A 799 4.52 -2.73 16.76
C VAL A 799 5.94 -2.70 17.33
N ARG A 800 6.86 -3.46 16.73
CA ARG A 800 8.27 -3.56 17.12
C ARG A 800 9.18 -3.10 15.99
N ALA A 801 10.30 -2.48 16.33
CA ALA A 801 11.36 -2.16 15.37
C ALA A 801 12.09 -3.43 14.92
N THR A 802 12.62 -3.45 13.70
CA THR A 802 13.55 -4.50 13.26
C THR A 802 14.99 -3.99 13.37
N ILE A 803 15.88 -4.72 14.06
CA ILE A 803 17.31 -4.38 14.01
C ILE A 803 17.84 -4.68 12.61
N THR A 804 18.49 -3.69 12.00
CA THR A 804 19.38 -3.92 10.86
C THR A 804 20.84 -3.86 11.30
N SER A 805 21.72 -4.35 10.43
CA SER A 805 23.18 -4.27 10.61
C SER A 805 23.75 -2.83 10.66
N ARG A 806 22.91 -1.78 10.56
CA ARG A 806 23.32 -0.36 10.58
C ARG A 806 23.05 0.38 11.89
N GLY A 807 22.66 -0.32 12.97
CA GLY A 807 22.60 0.24 14.33
C GLY A 807 21.23 0.79 14.76
N PRO A 808 21.16 1.55 15.86
CA PRO A 808 19.90 1.84 16.57
C PRO A 808 18.94 2.79 15.84
N SER A 809 19.39 3.47 14.79
CA SER A 809 18.55 4.29 13.91
C SER A 809 17.90 3.45 12.81
N ALA A 810 17.18 2.40 13.18
CA ALA A 810 16.39 1.64 12.22
C ALA A 810 15.25 2.52 11.64
N HIS A 811 14.75 2.15 10.47
CA HIS A 811 13.52 2.72 9.91
C HIS A 811 12.35 1.72 9.89
N ALA A 812 12.63 0.42 9.95
CA ALA A 812 11.64 -0.63 9.74
C ALA A 812 11.04 -1.22 11.02
N ALA A 813 9.85 -1.81 10.86
CA ALA A 813 9.07 -2.39 11.93
C ALA A 813 8.17 -3.53 11.48
N LYS A 814 7.46 -4.12 12.44
CA LYS A 814 6.57 -5.27 12.25
C LYS A 814 5.56 -5.42 13.38
N VAL A 815 4.52 -6.21 13.12
CA VAL A 815 3.55 -6.69 14.12
C VAL A 815 3.67 -8.22 14.20
N PRO A 816 4.72 -8.76 14.86
CA PRO A 816 5.06 -10.18 14.80
C PRO A 816 4.16 -11.06 15.69
N ARG A 817 3.39 -10.43 16.59
CA ARG A 817 2.61 -11.05 17.68
C ARG A 817 1.67 -12.18 17.24
N TYR A 818 1.13 -12.08 16.01
CA TYR A 818 0.13 -13.00 15.47
C TYR A 818 0.63 -13.79 14.24
N VAL A 819 1.94 -13.82 14.02
CA VAL A 819 2.55 -14.57 12.92
C VAL A 819 2.80 -16.02 13.35
N GLY A 820 2.68 -16.97 12.43
CA GLY A 820 2.88 -18.40 12.72
C GLY A 820 1.76 -19.06 13.53
N LEU A 821 0.64 -18.36 13.79
CA LEU A 821 -0.49 -18.92 14.54
C LEU A 821 -1.13 -20.12 13.82
N VAL A 822 -1.44 -21.14 14.62
CA VAL A 822 -2.33 -22.27 14.29
C VAL A 822 -3.68 -22.08 15.01
N PRO A 823 -4.79 -22.67 14.50
CA PRO A 823 -6.14 -22.39 15.00
C PRO A 823 -6.31 -22.66 16.50
N GLU A 824 -5.69 -23.74 17.01
CA GLU A 824 -5.74 -24.11 18.42
C GLU A 824 -5.09 -23.05 19.32
N LEU A 825 -4.01 -22.39 18.86
CA LEU A 825 -3.32 -21.35 19.63
C LEU A 825 -4.12 -20.04 19.64
N SER A 826 -4.77 -19.71 18.53
CA SER A 826 -5.72 -18.59 18.47
C SER A 826 -6.87 -18.78 19.48
N ALA A 827 -7.49 -19.96 19.51
CA ALA A 827 -8.57 -20.29 20.45
C ALA A 827 -8.10 -20.27 21.92
N LEU A 828 -6.90 -20.82 22.20
CA LEU A 828 -6.32 -20.78 23.55
C LEU A 828 -6.07 -19.34 24.00
N LEU A 829 -5.49 -18.47 23.14
CA LEU A 829 -5.27 -17.06 23.44
C LEU A 829 -6.57 -16.30 23.75
N ALA A 830 -7.68 -16.57 23.05
CA ALA A 830 -8.98 -15.99 23.40
C ALA A 830 -9.44 -16.43 24.80
N SER A 831 -9.33 -17.72 25.13
CA SER A 831 -9.77 -18.24 26.44
C SER A 831 -8.91 -17.77 27.61
N GLN A 832 -7.58 -17.67 27.42
CA GLN A 832 -6.62 -17.42 28.52
C GLN A 832 -6.14 -15.96 28.60
N ALA A 833 -6.20 -15.19 27.52
CA ALA A 833 -5.77 -13.79 27.45
C ALA A 833 -6.85 -12.83 26.91
N GLY A 834 -8.09 -13.29 26.76
CA GLY A 834 -9.19 -12.61 26.06
C GLY A 834 -9.30 -11.09 26.25
N PRO A 835 -9.29 -10.53 27.49
CA PRO A 835 -9.38 -9.09 27.69
C PRO A 835 -8.18 -8.30 27.12
N ALA A 836 -6.97 -8.86 27.13
CA ALA A 836 -5.79 -8.21 26.56
C ALA A 836 -5.77 -8.36 25.04
N LEU A 837 -6.00 -9.58 24.53
CA LEU A 837 -6.13 -9.87 23.11
C LEU A 837 -7.18 -8.97 22.44
N ARG A 838 -8.32 -8.73 23.12
CA ARG A 838 -9.40 -7.87 22.62
C ARG A 838 -8.92 -6.43 22.42
N ARG A 839 -8.30 -5.85 23.44
CA ARG A 839 -7.72 -4.50 23.35
C ARG A 839 -6.68 -4.41 22.23
N HIS A 840 -5.86 -5.44 22.04
CA HIS A 840 -4.82 -5.49 21.01
C HIS A 840 -5.39 -5.54 19.58
N VAL A 841 -6.47 -6.29 19.36
CA VAL A 841 -7.13 -6.37 18.05
C VAL A 841 -7.96 -5.12 17.76
N GLU A 842 -8.76 -4.64 18.71
CA GLU A 842 -9.51 -3.38 18.58
C GLU A 842 -8.59 -2.16 18.37
N ALA A 843 -7.36 -2.22 18.88
CA ALA A 843 -6.31 -1.26 18.59
C ALA A 843 -5.79 -1.34 17.16
N LEU A 844 -5.31 -2.50 16.72
CA LEU A 844 -4.79 -2.68 15.35
C LEU A 844 -5.86 -2.37 14.30
N ASP A 845 -7.11 -2.73 14.57
CA ASP A 845 -8.26 -2.44 13.70
C ASP A 845 -8.56 -0.94 13.55
N ARG A 846 -8.31 -0.14 14.59
CA ARG A 846 -8.50 1.31 14.57
C ARG A 846 -7.31 2.05 13.98
N GLU A 847 -6.08 1.67 14.35
CA GLU A 847 -4.87 2.37 13.90
C GLU A 847 -4.44 1.95 12.48
N LEU A 848 -4.87 0.79 11.98
CA LEU A 848 -4.58 0.26 10.65
C LEU A 848 -5.86 -0.30 9.98
N PRO A 849 -6.91 0.50 9.71
CA PRO A 849 -8.23 0.00 9.31
C PRO A 849 -8.27 -0.84 8.02
N ILE A 850 -7.26 -0.70 7.16
CA ILE A 850 -7.07 -1.49 5.93
C ILE A 850 -6.07 -2.66 6.09
N TRP A 851 -5.74 -3.09 7.32
CA TRP A 851 -4.79 -4.18 7.63
C TRP A 851 -5.06 -5.48 6.84
N HIS A 852 -6.29 -5.68 6.38
CA HIS A 852 -6.72 -6.86 5.64
C HIS A 852 -6.28 -6.82 4.16
N GLN A 853 -6.21 -5.64 3.54
CA GLN A 853 -5.96 -5.43 2.11
C GLN A 853 -4.47 -5.54 1.72
N ALA A 854 -3.84 -6.71 1.79
CA ALA A 854 -2.37 -6.88 1.76
C ALA A 854 -1.62 -6.30 0.52
N TRP A 855 -2.32 -5.95 -0.56
CA TRP A 855 -1.73 -5.27 -1.75
C TRP A 855 -2.19 -3.81 -1.93
N ALA A 856 -3.06 -3.30 -1.06
CA ALA A 856 -3.43 -1.89 -1.07
C ALA A 856 -2.31 -1.00 -0.51
N GLU A 857 -2.53 0.30 -0.66
CA GLU A 857 -1.77 1.41 -0.09
C GLU A 857 -0.69 1.11 0.97
N ARG A 858 0.58 1.31 0.59
CA ARG A 858 1.80 1.09 1.43
C ARG A 858 2.00 -0.30 2.04
N LEU A 859 1.12 -1.26 1.74
CA LEU A 859 1.32 -2.66 2.14
C LEU A 859 2.34 -3.39 1.22
N ILE A 860 2.97 -2.61 0.35
CA ILE A 860 4.32 -2.76 -0.16
C ILE A 860 4.88 -1.34 -0.23
N GLY A 861 6.13 -1.13 0.14
CA GLY A 861 6.89 0.08 -0.14
C GLY A 861 7.01 1.07 1.01
N GLY A 862 8.20 1.10 1.61
CA GLY A 862 8.67 2.25 2.38
C GLY A 862 9.69 1.94 3.47
N GLU A 863 10.36 2.99 3.95
CA GLU A 863 11.24 2.94 5.13
C GLU A 863 10.58 2.27 6.34
N ASN A 864 9.29 2.57 6.55
CA ASN A 864 8.50 2.13 7.68
C ASN A 864 7.55 1.00 7.30
N TYR A 865 8.11 -0.10 6.80
CA TYR A 865 7.38 -1.33 6.51
C TYR A 865 6.68 -1.87 7.78
N ILE A 866 5.53 -2.54 7.60
CA ILE A 866 4.80 -3.26 8.67
C ILE A 866 4.29 -4.59 8.09
N THR A 867 5.14 -5.62 8.07
CA THR A 867 4.99 -6.93 7.37
C THR A 867 3.56 -7.34 6.94
N PRO A 868 3.02 -6.80 5.84
CA PRO A 868 1.57 -6.78 5.60
C PRO A 868 0.90 -8.13 5.37
N PRO A 869 1.52 -9.09 4.63
CA PRO A 869 0.92 -10.40 4.44
C PRO A 869 0.79 -11.18 5.75
N HIS A 870 1.81 -11.04 6.61
CA HIS A 870 1.87 -11.70 7.91
C HIS A 870 0.91 -11.06 8.92
N LEU A 871 0.83 -9.71 8.97
CA LEU A 871 -0.19 -8.99 9.74
C LEU A 871 -1.60 -9.38 9.28
N SER A 872 -1.86 -9.32 7.97
CA SER A 872 -3.15 -9.62 7.37
C SER A 872 -3.58 -11.07 7.61
N ARG A 873 -2.68 -12.05 7.48
CA ARG A 873 -2.90 -13.45 7.89
C ARG A 873 -3.20 -13.56 9.39
N GLY A 874 -2.36 -12.98 10.24
CA GLY A 874 -2.43 -13.15 11.70
C GLY A 874 -3.67 -12.52 12.32
N MET A 875 -4.00 -11.28 11.96
CA MET A 875 -5.23 -10.61 12.37
C MET A 875 -6.47 -11.37 11.91
N PHE A 876 -6.47 -11.88 10.67
CA PHE A 876 -7.59 -12.67 10.16
C PHE A 876 -7.76 -14.00 10.92
N ALA A 877 -6.67 -14.70 11.21
CA ALA A 877 -6.68 -15.93 12.02
C ALA A 877 -7.20 -15.68 13.44
N ILE A 878 -6.80 -14.58 14.10
CA ILE A 878 -7.32 -14.21 15.42
C ILE A 878 -8.82 -13.86 15.35
N LEU A 879 -9.27 -13.08 14.37
CA LEU A 879 -10.69 -12.73 14.26
C LEU A 879 -11.58 -13.95 13.94
N ALA A 880 -11.08 -14.88 13.13
CA ALA A 880 -11.79 -16.11 12.77
C ALA A 880 -11.80 -17.14 13.92
N ASP A 881 -10.62 -17.53 14.41
CA ASP A 881 -10.47 -18.67 15.33
C ASP A 881 -10.51 -18.26 16.83
N ALA A 882 -10.27 -16.99 17.17
CA ALA A 882 -10.22 -16.52 18.56
C ALA A 882 -11.49 -15.74 18.98
N PHE A 883 -11.90 -14.74 18.20
CA PHE A 883 -13.04 -13.88 18.56
C PHE A 883 -14.42 -14.38 18.12
N VAL A 884 -14.47 -15.38 17.24
CA VAL A 884 -15.75 -15.87 16.68
C VAL A 884 -16.52 -14.71 16.04
N ALA A 885 -15.81 -13.85 15.29
CA ALA A 885 -16.45 -12.78 14.53
C ALA A 885 -17.44 -13.37 13.52
N ASP A 886 -18.53 -12.66 13.25
CA ASP A 886 -19.56 -13.14 12.34
C ASP A 886 -18.99 -13.34 10.93
N VAL A 887 -19.47 -14.39 10.25
CA VAL A 887 -18.92 -14.82 8.95
C VAL A 887 -19.06 -13.72 7.89
N GLU A 888 -20.05 -12.83 8.00
CA GLU A 888 -20.21 -11.71 7.07
C GLU A 888 -19.20 -10.59 7.32
N THR A 889 -18.89 -10.24 8.57
CA THR A 889 -17.81 -9.30 8.92
C THR A 889 -16.44 -9.84 8.53
N LEU A 890 -16.17 -11.12 8.79
CA LEU A 890 -14.95 -11.77 8.32
C LEU A 890 -14.90 -11.82 6.80
N ALA A 891 -16.02 -12.05 6.13
CA ALA A 891 -16.08 -11.99 4.67
C ALA A 891 -15.81 -10.56 4.17
N ARG A 892 -16.38 -9.50 4.76
CA ARG A 892 -16.04 -8.10 4.40
C ARG A 892 -14.54 -7.82 4.51
N ARG A 893 -13.84 -8.44 5.46
CA ARG A 893 -12.39 -8.32 5.70
C ARG A 893 -11.55 -9.43 5.08
N LEU A 894 -12.15 -10.34 4.31
CA LEU A 894 -11.38 -11.21 3.44
C LEU A 894 -10.91 -10.35 2.26
N ASP A 895 -9.68 -10.58 1.83
CA ASP A 895 -9.04 -9.83 0.75
C ASP A 895 -9.10 -10.61 -0.58
N GLN A 896 -8.28 -10.27 -1.56
CA GLN A 896 -8.06 -11.04 -2.77
C GLN A 896 -6.67 -11.73 -2.76
N PRO A 897 -6.43 -12.71 -3.64
CA PRO A 897 -5.08 -13.23 -3.86
C PRO A 897 -4.16 -12.09 -4.32
N TRP A 898 -3.09 -11.87 -3.56
CA TRP A 898 -2.09 -10.82 -3.80
C TRP A 898 -0.91 -11.34 -4.64
N CYS A 899 -0.80 -12.67 -4.80
CA CYS A 899 0.10 -13.34 -5.74
C CYS A 899 -0.54 -14.63 -6.26
N ARG A 900 0.12 -15.29 -7.22
CA ARG A 900 -0.33 -16.58 -7.75
C ARG A 900 -0.13 -17.73 -6.75
N ALA A 901 -1.14 -18.59 -6.64
CA ALA A 901 -1.21 -19.74 -5.73
C ALA A 901 -0.99 -19.39 -4.25
N ASP A 902 -1.51 -18.24 -3.82
CA ASP A 902 -1.32 -17.67 -2.49
C ASP A 902 -1.81 -18.59 -1.36
N LEU A 903 -0.87 -19.05 -0.53
CA LEU A 903 -1.17 -19.93 0.60
C LEU A 903 -1.92 -19.18 1.73
N TYR A 904 -1.69 -17.88 1.92
CA TYR A 904 -2.36 -17.12 2.98
C TYR A 904 -3.83 -16.90 2.66
N TYR A 905 -4.21 -16.70 1.40
CA TYR A 905 -5.62 -16.65 1.00
C TYR A 905 -6.31 -18.02 1.13
N ILE A 906 -5.62 -19.13 0.81
CA ILE A 906 -6.12 -20.50 1.07
C ILE A 906 -6.37 -20.70 2.57
N GLU A 907 -5.46 -20.29 3.44
CA GLU A 907 -5.63 -20.37 4.90
C GLU A 907 -6.79 -19.49 5.41
N LYS A 908 -6.93 -18.25 4.92
CA LYS A 908 -8.04 -17.36 5.28
C LYS A 908 -9.40 -17.91 4.86
N LEU A 909 -9.52 -18.43 3.63
CA LEU A 909 -10.71 -19.11 3.13
C LEU A 909 -11.05 -20.35 3.97
N THR A 910 -10.04 -21.14 4.33
CA THR A 910 -10.19 -22.32 5.20
C THR A 910 -10.69 -21.92 6.59
N ALA A 911 -10.11 -20.87 7.19
CA ALA A 911 -10.55 -20.36 8.49
C ALA A 911 -12.01 -19.90 8.46
N LEU A 912 -12.40 -19.13 7.44
CA LEU A 912 -13.81 -18.76 7.20
C LEU A 912 -14.73 -19.98 7.06
N LEU A 913 -14.33 -20.98 6.28
CA LEU A 913 -15.14 -22.17 6.04
C LEU A 913 -15.24 -23.09 7.28
N ARG A 914 -14.32 -23.03 8.25
CA ARG A 914 -14.54 -23.65 9.57
C ARG A 914 -15.67 -22.97 10.36
N ARG A 915 -15.89 -21.67 10.15
CA ARG A 915 -16.93 -20.89 10.83
C ARG A 915 -18.33 -21.07 10.22
N THR A 916 -18.46 -21.53 8.97
CA THR A 916 -19.78 -21.70 8.31
C THR A 916 -20.61 -22.88 8.83
N HIS A 917 -20.08 -23.62 9.82
CA HIS A 917 -20.69 -24.81 10.41
C HIS A 917 -21.18 -24.59 11.86
N GLN A 918 -20.95 -23.39 12.40
CA GLN A 918 -21.28 -22.95 13.76
C GLN A 918 -22.29 -21.80 13.71
#